data_AF-A0A971CUC2-F1
#
_entry.id   AF-A0A971CUC2-F1
#
_cell.length_a   1.000
_cell.length_b   1.000
_cell.length_c   1.000
_cell.angle_alpha   90.00
_cell.angle_beta   90.00
_cell.angle_gamma   90.00
#
_symmetry.space_group_name_H-M   'P 1'
#
loop_
_entity.id
_entity.type
_entity.pdbx_description
1 polymer ?
#
loop_
_entity_poly.entity_id
_entity_poly.type
_entity_poly.pdbx_seq_one_letter_code
_entity_poly.pdbx_strand_id
1 'polypeptide(L)'
;MGRKLSLALVLAVVLAGGNAGRAGVQKWEGLVQEANPVHWYRFNETPGTTAASDQGSGGLEGTYRNLVELGQDGLFGPGQAVRFEGGGQNDVMWTQGGNVAGEEWTAEFIVMIMSQTVAQALSDSGAFSLRIVGWGVEEEISFTEYGVIDARFTAAGEADLVAPIEQWIHVVYRRSGGQIQVFVNGVLAGTTSTLIDCPIDSFGGRAASDSDGMDGFMDEAVIYDYALTDAQILAHAAAPLLPDVGAIALYPDNGATDVTQEVVLSWTPGTYAQTHDVYFGTVFDDVNAADRNNPLGVLVSQGQTGSTYDPPDRLELGQTYYWRIDEVNAAPDFTIFKGDVWSFSVEPVAYPIVGIGVSSNGISDAASSPERTIDGSGLDTFDQHSTLSDDMWLAKAPDEEPLWIQYEFDRLYKLHQLLVWNHNGQFEMLLGFGLRDVTVAYSQTGEEWITLDDVEFARATATPTYAAGTVVDFGGVAARYVRLTVNSAWGTMGQYGLSEVRFTYIPAQAREPQPADGQTDVDISSSLSWRAGRDAVSHEVYFGANTEDLPLVDTVDQAVFTPAETTFGTTYYWRVDEVTDETWAGETWSFTTQEYALIEGFESYTDDIDAGEAIFDTWLDGWVNNTGSTVGHLQTPFAEKTIVRSGKQSMPLTYNNADSPYYSEAVR
;
A
#
# COMPACT_ATOMS: atom_id res chain seq x y z
N MET A 1 6.57 -27.96 -58.73
CA MET A 1 5.32 -27.18 -58.83
C MET A 1 4.52 -27.45 -57.56
N GLY A 2 4.22 -26.40 -56.79
CA GLY A 2 3.32 -26.46 -55.62
C GLY A 2 3.97 -26.67 -54.25
N ARG A 3 4.75 -25.70 -53.75
CA ARG A 3 4.99 -25.54 -52.30
C ARG A 3 3.67 -25.07 -51.66
N LYS A 4 3.09 -25.85 -50.75
CA LYS A 4 2.08 -25.38 -49.82
C LYS A 4 2.81 -24.85 -48.58
N LEU A 5 2.75 -23.54 -48.36
CA LEU A 5 2.99 -22.94 -47.06
C LEU A 5 1.76 -23.25 -46.20
N SER A 6 1.92 -24.04 -45.15
CA SER A 6 1.05 -24.01 -43.98
C SER A 6 1.74 -23.12 -42.95
N LEU A 7 1.15 -21.95 -42.73
CA LEU A 7 1.59 -20.93 -41.78
C LEU A 7 1.17 -21.41 -40.38
N ALA A 8 2.05 -22.12 -39.68
CA ALA A 8 1.98 -22.23 -38.22
C ALA A 8 2.79 -21.04 -37.69
N LEU A 9 2.09 -20.07 -37.11
CA LEU A 9 2.74 -18.93 -36.45
C LEU A 9 3.33 -19.44 -35.13
N VAL A 10 4.57 -19.93 -35.21
CA VAL A 10 5.41 -20.23 -34.06
C VAL A 10 5.81 -18.89 -33.46
N LEU A 11 5.20 -18.52 -32.33
CA LEU A 11 5.63 -17.38 -31.54
C LEU A 11 6.86 -17.80 -30.72
N ALA A 12 8.01 -17.87 -31.39
CA ALA A 12 9.30 -17.91 -30.72
C ALA A 12 9.69 -16.47 -30.38
N VAL A 13 9.38 -16.03 -29.15
CA VAL A 13 9.93 -14.79 -28.61
C VAL A 13 11.11 -15.18 -27.73
N VAL A 14 12.29 -14.78 -28.17
CA VAL A 14 13.53 -14.80 -27.38
C VAL A 14 13.32 -13.78 -26.26
N LEU A 15 13.19 -14.25 -25.02
CA LEU A 15 13.19 -13.45 -23.80
C LEU A 15 14.60 -12.89 -23.58
N ALA A 16 14.85 -11.68 -24.08
CA ALA A 16 15.93 -10.84 -23.59
C ALA A 16 15.31 -9.84 -22.60
N GLY A 17 15.84 -9.83 -21.38
CA GLY A 17 15.26 -9.20 -20.20
C GLY A 17 15.00 -7.70 -20.29
N GLY A 18 14.20 -7.24 -19.32
CA GLY A 18 13.89 -5.84 -19.06
C GLY A 18 12.39 -5.55 -19.15
N ASN A 19 11.71 -5.64 -18.01
CA ASN A 19 10.33 -5.19 -17.74
C ASN A 19 9.21 -6.00 -18.42
N ALA A 20 8.79 -7.10 -17.78
CA ALA A 20 7.39 -7.51 -17.89
C ALA A 20 6.50 -6.37 -17.38
N GLY A 21 5.43 -6.05 -18.11
CA GLY A 21 4.55 -4.93 -17.78
C GLY A 21 3.83 -5.16 -16.47
N ARG A 22 3.82 -4.16 -15.58
CA ARG A 22 3.21 -4.24 -14.24
C ARG A 22 1.73 -4.66 -14.29
N ALA A 23 1.03 -4.35 -15.38
CA ALA A 23 -0.34 -4.81 -15.65
C ALA A 23 -0.44 -6.33 -15.88
N GLY A 24 0.54 -6.94 -16.56
CA GLY A 24 0.61 -8.40 -16.73
C GLY A 24 0.82 -9.13 -15.40
N VAL A 25 1.63 -8.52 -14.52
CA VAL A 25 1.87 -8.98 -13.14
C VAL A 25 0.58 -8.92 -12.32
N GLN A 26 -0.09 -7.76 -12.27
CA GLN A 26 -1.34 -7.57 -11.53
C GLN A 26 -2.45 -8.51 -12.02
N LYS A 27 -2.54 -8.70 -13.34
CA LYS A 27 -3.50 -9.64 -13.91
C LYS A 27 -3.18 -11.09 -13.56
N TRP A 28 -1.91 -11.49 -13.56
CA TRP A 28 -1.51 -12.82 -13.09
C TRP A 28 -1.92 -13.02 -11.63
N GLU A 29 -1.57 -12.08 -10.75
CA GLU A 29 -1.93 -12.13 -9.33
C GLU A 29 -3.45 -12.22 -9.13
N GLY A 30 -4.22 -11.42 -9.87
CA GLY A 30 -5.68 -11.46 -9.82
C GLY A 30 -6.27 -12.79 -10.27
N LEU A 31 -5.74 -13.40 -11.34
CA LEU A 31 -6.18 -14.70 -11.83
C LEU A 31 -5.85 -15.82 -10.83
N VAL A 32 -4.64 -15.82 -10.26
CA VAL A 32 -4.22 -16.77 -9.22
C VAL A 32 -5.10 -16.60 -7.98
N GLN A 33 -5.33 -15.38 -7.52
CA GLN A 33 -6.17 -15.10 -6.36
C GLN A 33 -7.63 -15.51 -6.58
N GLU A 34 -8.20 -15.26 -7.77
CA GLU A 34 -9.54 -15.72 -8.15
C GLU A 34 -9.63 -17.25 -8.16
N ALA A 35 -8.56 -17.93 -8.55
CA ALA A 35 -8.47 -19.39 -8.50
C ALA A 35 -8.28 -19.95 -7.06
N ASN A 36 -8.10 -19.09 -6.05
CA ASN A 36 -8.07 -19.44 -4.63
C ASN A 36 -7.17 -20.64 -4.28
N PRO A 37 -5.84 -20.50 -4.41
CA PRO A 37 -4.89 -21.58 -4.16
C PRO A 37 -4.82 -21.98 -2.69
N VAL A 38 -4.44 -23.24 -2.46
CA VAL A 38 -4.14 -23.73 -1.11
C VAL A 38 -2.79 -23.18 -0.66
N HIS A 39 -1.77 -23.23 -1.52
CA HIS A 39 -0.47 -22.65 -1.23
C HIS A 39 -0.03 -21.74 -2.38
N TRP A 40 0.47 -20.57 -2.07
CA TRP A 40 0.97 -19.62 -3.06
C TRP A 40 2.23 -18.94 -2.57
N TYR A 41 3.31 -19.15 -3.31
CA TYR A 41 4.62 -18.64 -2.96
C TYR A 41 5.22 -17.73 -4.02
N ARG A 42 5.44 -16.47 -3.63
CA ARG A 42 5.80 -15.35 -4.50
C ARG A 42 7.29 -14.99 -4.51
N PHE A 43 8.09 -15.60 -3.63
CA PHE A 43 9.55 -15.38 -3.51
C PHE A 43 10.02 -13.92 -3.39
N ASN A 44 9.15 -13.02 -2.91
CA ASN A 44 9.38 -11.58 -2.85
C ASN A 44 9.82 -11.08 -1.46
N GLU A 45 10.36 -11.96 -0.62
CA GLU A 45 10.82 -11.58 0.71
C GLU A 45 12.11 -10.76 0.70
N THR A 46 12.26 -9.93 1.74
CA THR A 46 13.42 -9.07 1.94
C THR A 46 14.74 -9.87 1.94
N PRO A 47 15.73 -9.49 1.11
CA PRO A 47 17.03 -10.15 1.09
C PRO A 47 17.67 -10.27 2.46
N GLY A 48 18.17 -11.46 2.78
CA GLY A 48 18.79 -11.79 4.07
C GLY A 48 17.84 -12.37 5.12
N THR A 49 16.53 -12.46 4.84
CA THR A 49 15.64 -13.28 5.67
C THR A 49 15.86 -14.78 5.44
N THR A 50 15.45 -15.60 6.41
CA THR A 50 15.37 -17.06 6.26
C THR A 50 13.93 -17.56 6.33
N ALA A 51 12.96 -16.70 6.65
CA ALA A 51 11.55 -17.06 6.71
C ALA A 51 10.90 -16.97 5.32
N ALA A 52 10.03 -17.92 5.02
CA ALA A 52 9.25 -17.98 3.79
C ALA A 52 7.76 -17.90 4.12
N SER A 53 7.02 -17.10 3.36
CA SER A 53 5.60 -16.80 3.59
C SER A 53 4.68 -17.42 2.54
N ASP A 54 3.78 -18.31 2.96
CA ASP A 54 2.68 -18.80 2.12
C ASP A 54 1.52 -17.78 2.07
N GLN A 55 1.18 -17.33 0.86
CA GLN A 55 0.08 -16.39 0.57
C GLN A 55 -1.23 -17.10 0.21
N GLY A 56 -1.22 -18.43 0.15
CA GLY A 56 -2.43 -19.24 -0.07
C GLY A 56 -3.24 -19.43 1.21
N SER A 57 -4.40 -20.07 1.08
CA SER A 57 -5.30 -20.35 2.20
C SER A 57 -4.74 -21.30 3.27
N GLY A 58 -3.68 -22.05 2.94
CA GLY A 58 -3.03 -23.04 3.78
C GLY A 58 -2.12 -22.44 4.86
N GLY A 59 -1.57 -21.23 4.63
CA GLY A 59 -0.83 -20.45 5.62
C GLY A 59 0.36 -21.19 6.23
N LEU A 60 1.11 -21.99 5.45
CA LEU A 60 2.26 -22.71 5.96
C LEU A 60 3.42 -21.77 6.30
N GLU A 61 4.12 -22.09 7.40
CA GLU A 61 5.38 -21.42 7.73
C GLU A 61 6.55 -22.14 7.04
N GLY A 62 7.31 -21.40 6.24
CA GLY A 62 8.44 -21.91 5.48
C GLY A 62 9.78 -21.38 5.98
N THR A 63 10.87 -22.05 5.62
CA THR A 63 12.24 -21.60 5.89
C THR A 63 13.15 -21.88 4.70
N TYR A 64 13.86 -20.86 4.23
CA TYR A 64 14.93 -20.97 3.23
C TYR A 64 16.17 -21.64 3.82
N ARG A 65 16.71 -22.65 3.13
CA ARG A 65 17.81 -23.48 3.62
C ARG A 65 18.98 -23.51 2.64
N ASN A 66 20.06 -22.81 2.99
CA ASN A 66 21.39 -22.80 2.34
C ASN A 66 21.36 -22.45 0.84
N LEU A 67 22.39 -21.84 0.27
CA LEU A 67 22.53 -21.69 -1.20
C LEU A 67 21.27 -21.13 -1.93
N VAL A 68 20.51 -20.29 -1.23
CA VAL A 68 19.32 -19.61 -1.73
C VAL A 68 19.56 -18.11 -1.62
N GLU A 69 19.51 -17.42 -2.76
CA GLU A 69 19.70 -15.96 -2.82
C GLU A 69 18.38 -15.29 -3.19
N LEU A 70 17.87 -14.46 -2.27
CA LEU A 70 16.63 -13.70 -2.44
C LEU A 70 16.87 -12.37 -3.17
N GLY A 71 15.78 -11.75 -3.63
CA GLY A 71 15.82 -10.43 -4.25
C GLY A 71 16.44 -10.42 -5.64
N GLN A 72 16.27 -11.50 -6.40
CA GLN A 72 16.73 -11.59 -7.77
C GLN A 72 15.68 -11.05 -8.73
N ASP A 73 16.13 -10.64 -9.91
CA ASP A 73 15.23 -10.18 -10.96
C ASP A 73 14.42 -11.37 -11.51
N GLY A 74 13.11 -11.29 -11.34
CA GLY A 74 12.14 -12.28 -11.80
C GLY A 74 11.53 -11.96 -13.16
N LEU A 75 10.67 -12.85 -13.64
CA LEU A 75 9.74 -12.57 -14.73
C LEU A 75 8.80 -11.41 -14.34
N PHE A 76 8.35 -11.33 -13.09
CA PHE A 76 7.38 -10.33 -12.61
C PHE A 76 8.00 -9.01 -12.15
N GLY A 77 9.33 -8.87 -12.21
CA GLY A 77 10.02 -7.62 -11.91
C GLY A 77 11.26 -7.80 -11.03
N PRO A 78 11.96 -6.69 -10.75
CA PRO A 78 13.16 -6.73 -9.92
C PRO A 78 12.85 -7.17 -8.50
N GLY A 79 13.69 -8.04 -7.95
CA GLY A 79 13.58 -8.52 -6.58
C GLY A 79 12.39 -9.43 -6.28
N GLN A 80 11.69 -9.96 -7.30
CA GLN A 80 10.54 -10.85 -7.13
C GLN A 80 10.91 -12.35 -7.16
N ALA A 81 12.10 -12.70 -7.68
CA ALA A 81 12.52 -14.09 -7.78
C ALA A 81 13.57 -14.48 -6.74
N VAL A 82 13.69 -15.79 -6.56
CA VAL A 82 14.77 -16.43 -5.81
C VAL A 82 15.72 -17.16 -6.75
N ARG A 83 17.02 -17.17 -6.42
CA ARG A 83 18.04 -18.01 -7.04
C ARG A 83 18.34 -19.21 -6.14
N PHE A 84 18.21 -20.41 -6.69
CA PHE A 84 18.69 -21.66 -6.10
C PHE A 84 20.04 -22.02 -6.71
N GLU A 85 21.12 -21.94 -5.94
CA GLU A 85 22.45 -22.27 -6.43
C GLU A 85 22.71 -23.77 -6.37
N GLY A 86 23.14 -24.38 -7.48
CA GLY A 86 23.49 -25.79 -7.50
C GLY A 86 24.70 -26.12 -6.62
N GLY A 87 24.75 -27.34 -6.07
CA GLY A 87 25.92 -27.86 -5.35
C GLY A 87 25.70 -28.19 -3.86
N GLY A 88 24.47 -28.17 -3.37
CA GLY A 88 24.11 -28.59 -2.03
C GLY A 88 22.61 -28.44 -1.76
N GLN A 89 22.22 -28.46 -0.49
CA GLN A 89 20.84 -28.15 -0.08
C GLN A 89 20.54 -26.70 -0.42
N ASN A 90 19.45 -26.47 -1.17
CA ASN A 90 19.08 -25.18 -1.73
C ASN A 90 17.56 -25.09 -1.94
N ASP A 91 16.82 -25.16 -0.86
CA ASP A 91 15.36 -25.27 -0.92
C ASP A 91 14.67 -24.38 0.10
N VAL A 92 13.38 -24.13 -0.12
CA VAL A 92 12.47 -23.66 0.91
C VAL A 92 11.71 -24.86 1.48
N MET A 93 11.75 -25.02 2.80
CA MET A 93 11.11 -26.12 3.54
C MET A 93 9.90 -25.63 4.32
N TRP A 94 8.78 -26.33 4.19
CA TRP A 94 7.53 -26.04 4.90
C TRP A 94 7.37 -26.95 6.10
N THR A 95 7.09 -26.36 7.26
CA THR A 95 7.04 -27.09 8.54
C THR A 95 5.95 -28.17 8.63
N GLN A 96 4.96 -28.16 7.73
CA GLN A 96 3.85 -29.13 7.66
C GLN A 96 3.38 -29.45 6.22
N GLY A 97 4.25 -29.34 5.21
CA GLY A 97 3.86 -29.53 3.80
C GLY A 97 3.24 -30.91 3.53
N GLY A 98 4.01 -31.99 3.61
CA GLY A 98 3.56 -33.33 3.26
C GLY A 98 3.10 -33.44 1.80
N ASN A 99 1.86 -33.85 1.60
CA ASN A 99 1.26 -33.99 0.27
C ASN A 99 -0.17 -33.42 0.24
N VAL A 100 -0.53 -32.78 -0.87
CA VAL A 100 -1.94 -32.57 -1.22
C VAL A 100 -2.46 -33.87 -1.84
N ALA A 101 -3.13 -34.67 -1.00
CA ALA A 101 -3.73 -35.94 -1.39
C ALA A 101 -5.13 -35.74 -1.97
N GLY A 102 -5.49 -36.51 -2.99
CA GLY A 102 -6.79 -36.39 -3.64
C GLY A 102 -6.84 -37.06 -5.01
N GLU A 103 -8.03 -37.10 -5.63
CA GLU A 103 -8.17 -37.56 -7.02
C GLU A 103 -7.73 -36.49 -8.02
N GLU A 104 -7.69 -35.21 -7.61
CA GLU A 104 -7.34 -34.05 -8.43
C GLU A 104 -6.46 -33.07 -7.65
N TRP A 105 -5.54 -32.40 -8.36
CA TRP A 105 -4.70 -31.30 -7.85
C TRP A 105 -3.99 -30.60 -9.02
N THR A 106 -3.52 -29.38 -8.81
CA THR A 106 -2.69 -28.63 -9.78
C THR A 106 -1.51 -27.98 -9.08
N ALA A 107 -0.31 -28.09 -9.64
CA ALA A 107 0.89 -27.40 -9.21
C ALA A 107 1.47 -26.57 -10.38
N GLU A 108 1.62 -25.27 -10.19
CA GLU A 108 2.14 -24.32 -11.18
C GLU A 108 3.45 -23.70 -10.71
N PHE A 109 4.40 -23.54 -11.62
CA PHE A 109 5.70 -22.94 -11.34
C PHE A 109 6.11 -21.98 -12.45
N ILE A 110 6.61 -20.79 -12.08
CA ILE A 110 7.32 -19.87 -12.97
C ILE A 110 8.80 -20.01 -12.68
N VAL A 111 9.54 -20.62 -13.61
CA VAL A 111 10.92 -21.08 -13.37
C VAL A 111 11.82 -20.83 -14.57
N MET A 112 13.11 -20.70 -14.30
CA MET A 112 14.18 -20.63 -15.30
C MET A 112 15.35 -21.48 -14.81
N ILE A 113 15.73 -22.52 -15.55
CA ILE A 113 16.89 -23.35 -15.21
C ILE A 113 18.16 -22.83 -15.88
N MET A 114 19.30 -22.96 -15.21
CA MET A 114 20.62 -22.56 -15.71
C MET A 114 21.42 -23.75 -16.24
N SER A 115 20.99 -24.98 -15.94
CA SER A 115 21.68 -26.22 -16.26
C SER A 115 20.67 -27.35 -16.40
N GLN A 116 21.02 -28.37 -17.19
CA GLN A 116 20.28 -29.64 -17.28
C GLN A 116 21.14 -30.85 -16.89
N THR A 117 22.38 -30.60 -16.46
CA THR A 117 23.39 -31.66 -16.29
C THR A 117 23.15 -32.62 -15.12
N VAL A 118 22.20 -32.28 -14.25
CA VAL A 118 21.75 -33.09 -13.10
C VAL A 118 20.25 -32.99 -12.94
N ALA A 119 19.65 -34.01 -12.32
CA ALA A 119 18.23 -34.00 -11.98
C ALA A 119 17.91 -32.85 -11.00
N GLN A 120 16.73 -32.23 -11.15
CA GLN A 120 16.34 -31.05 -10.39
C GLN A 120 14.88 -31.16 -9.95
N ALA A 121 14.67 -31.15 -8.65
CA ALA A 121 13.34 -31.14 -8.05
C ALA A 121 12.77 -29.72 -7.98
N LEU A 122 11.53 -29.55 -8.44
CA LEU A 122 10.75 -28.33 -8.22
C LEU A 122 10.02 -28.39 -6.88
N SER A 123 9.43 -29.55 -6.57
CA SER A 123 8.69 -29.77 -5.34
C SER A 123 8.85 -31.21 -4.85
N ASP A 124 8.95 -31.42 -3.54
CA ASP A 124 9.28 -32.71 -2.92
C ASP A 124 8.48 -32.96 -1.63
N SER A 125 8.25 -34.23 -1.28
CA SER A 125 7.56 -34.64 -0.03
C SER A 125 8.21 -35.82 0.70
N GLY A 126 9.49 -36.10 0.42
CA GLY A 126 10.17 -37.32 0.86
C GLY A 126 9.65 -38.62 0.22
N ALA A 127 8.40 -38.64 -0.26
CA ALA A 127 7.75 -39.74 -0.96
C ALA A 127 7.66 -39.48 -2.48
N PHE A 128 7.29 -38.26 -2.86
CA PHE A 128 7.14 -37.87 -4.27
C PHE A 128 7.99 -36.64 -4.60
N SER A 129 8.33 -36.46 -5.87
CA SER A 129 9.06 -35.30 -6.37
C SER A 129 8.56 -34.91 -7.77
N LEU A 130 8.10 -33.66 -7.94
CA LEU A 130 7.89 -33.04 -9.25
C LEU A 130 9.21 -32.45 -9.73
N ARG A 131 9.58 -32.69 -10.99
CA ARG A 131 10.95 -32.45 -11.48
C ARG A 131 10.97 -31.68 -12.79
N ILE A 132 11.70 -30.57 -12.82
CA ILE A 132 11.96 -29.84 -14.05
C ILE A 132 13.04 -30.50 -14.91
N VAL A 133 13.96 -31.25 -14.26
CA VAL A 133 14.92 -32.14 -14.94
C VAL A 133 14.86 -33.52 -14.27
N GLY A 134 14.47 -34.54 -15.03
CA GLY A 134 14.27 -35.90 -14.55
C GLY A 134 15.53 -36.72 -14.32
N TRP A 135 15.38 -37.87 -13.67
CA TRP A 135 16.44 -38.87 -13.52
C TRP A 135 16.59 -39.75 -14.77
N GLY A 136 17.84 -39.97 -15.20
CA GLY A 136 18.17 -40.93 -16.26
C GLY A 136 18.23 -40.31 -17.67
N VAL A 137 17.93 -41.11 -18.71
CA VAL A 137 18.11 -40.68 -20.10
C VAL A 137 16.97 -39.79 -20.59
N GLU A 138 17.37 -38.60 -21.05
CA GLU A 138 16.66 -37.52 -21.78
C GLU A 138 16.36 -36.22 -20.99
N GLU A 139 16.79 -36.06 -19.72
CA GLU A 139 16.74 -34.76 -19.00
C GLU A 139 15.37 -34.03 -19.08
N GLU A 140 14.28 -34.79 -19.24
CA GLU A 140 12.93 -34.28 -19.47
C GLU A 140 12.22 -33.91 -18.16
N ILE A 141 11.23 -33.03 -18.26
CA ILE A 141 10.24 -32.73 -17.22
C ILE A 141 9.50 -34.02 -16.85
N SER A 142 9.42 -34.33 -15.55
CA SER A 142 9.01 -35.64 -15.04
C SER A 142 8.59 -35.60 -13.58
N PHE A 143 8.32 -36.76 -12.98
CA PHE A 143 8.17 -36.89 -11.53
C PHE A 143 8.67 -38.25 -11.02
N THR A 144 9.01 -38.30 -9.74
CA THR A 144 9.51 -39.51 -9.07
C THR A 144 8.62 -39.89 -7.90
N GLU A 145 8.32 -41.17 -7.77
CA GLU A 145 7.91 -41.80 -6.51
C GLU A 145 9.09 -42.59 -5.96
N TYR A 146 9.63 -42.15 -4.83
CA TYR A 146 10.90 -42.65 -4.33
C TYR A 146 10.84 -44.14 -3.99
N GLY A 147 11.80 -44.89 -4.54
CA GLY A 147 11.87 -46.34 -4.37
C GLY A 147 10.86 -47.14 -5.20
N VAL A 148 10.04 -46.46 -6.02
CA VAL A 148 9.01 -47.09 -6.85
C VAL A 148 9.26 -46.81 -8.34
N ILE A 149 9.23 -45.55 -8.78
CA ILE A 149 9.30 -45.21 -10.20
C ILE A 149 9.81 -43.79 -10.46
N ASP A 150 10.59 -43.63 -11.52
CA ASP A 150 10.81 -42.34 -12.20
C ASP A 150 9.87 -42.29 -13.41
N ALA A 151 8.75 -41.59 -13.26
CA ALA A 151 7.67 -41.57 -14.20
C ALA A 151 7.89 -40.53 -15.31
N ARG A 152 7.65 -40.95 -16.54
CA ARG A 152 7.78 -40.11 -17.74
C ARG A 152 6.41 -39.73 -18.29
N PHE A 153 6.36 -38.60 -18.97
CA PHE A 153 5.22 -38.22 -19.77
C PHE A 153 5.34 -38.79 -21.19
N THR A 154 4.21 -39.14 -21.77
CA THR A 154 4.10 -39.32 -23.22
C THR A 154 3.84 -37.94 -23.81
N ALA A 155 4.73 -37.47 -24.69
CA ALA A 155 4.61 -36.16 -25.34
C ALA A 155 3.29 -36.04 -26.11
N ALA A 156 2.65 -34.87 -25.98
CA ALA A 156 1.46 -34.51 -26.73
C ALA A 156 1.88 -33.91 -28.09
N GLY A 157 1.69 -34.67 -29.17
CA GLY A 157 2.07 -34.20 -30.52
C GLY A 157 3.59 -34.13 -30.70
N GLU A 158 4.10 -32.95 -31.09
CA GLU A 158 5.54 -32.67 -31.29
C GLU A 158 6.13 -31.84 -30.14
N ALA A 159 5.49 -31.82 -28.96
CA ALA A 159 5.96 -31.06 -27.81
C ALA A 159 7.33 -31.53 -27.33
N ASP A 160 8.19 -30.56 -26.97
CA ASP A 160 9.46 -30.80 -26.30
C ASP A 160 9.22 -30.89 -24.78
N LEU A 161 9.61 -31.99 -24.17
CA LEU A 161 9.51 -32.20 -22.72
C LEU A 161 10.80 -31.79 -22.00
N VAL A 162 11.79 -31.27 -22.71
CA VAL A 162 13.02 -30.71 -22.13
C VAL A 162 12.82 -29.22 -21.85
N ALA A 163 12.95 -28.81 -20.59
CA ALA A 163 12.82 -27.42 -20.19
C ALA A 163 13.98 -26.57 -20.74
N PRO A 164 13.77 -25.45 -21.46
CA PRO A 164 14.87 -24.64 -21.99
C PRO A 164 15.75 -24.05 -20.88
N ILE A 165 17.06 -23.97 -21.15
CA ILE A 165 18.01 -23.23 -20.28
C ILE A 165 17.91 -21.73 -20.53
N GLU A 166 18.14 -20.94 -19.48
CA GLU A 166 18.18 -19.47 -19.51
C GLU A 166 16.90 -18.82 -20.08
N GLN A 167 15.75 -19.49 -19.92
CA GLN A 167 14.45 -18.98 -20.34
C GLN A 167 13.42 -19.21 -19.23
N TRP A 168 12.66 -18.17 -18.90
CA TRP A 168 11.49 -18.28 -18.05
C TRP A 168 10.40 -19.10 -18.74
N ILE A 169 9.88 -20.08 -18.03
CA ILE A 169 8.76 -20.92 -18.47
C ILE A 169 7.72 -21.03 -17.36
N HIS A 170 6.47 -21.16 -17.77
CA HIS A 170 5.35 -21.57 -16.91
C HIS A 170 5.14 -23.07 -17.06
N VAL A 171 5.38 -23.84 -15.99
CA VAL A 171 5.22 -25.30 -15.99
C VAL A 171 4.11 -25.70 -15.03
N VAL A 172 3.15 -26.47 -15.52
CA VAL A 172 1.99 -26.89 -14.73
C VAL A 172 1.85 -28.39 -14.75
N TYR A 173 1.77 -29.00 -13.57
CA TYR A 173 1.38 -30.37 -13.36
C TYR A 173 -0.07 -30.42 -12.90
N ARG A 174 -0.90 -31.19 -13.60
CA ARG A 174 -2.31 -31.33 -13.24
C ARG A 174 -2.68 -32.80 -13.15
N ARG A 175 -3.15 -33.24 -12.00
CA ARG A 175 -3.83 -34.53 -11.84
C ARG A 175 -5.33 -34.33 -12.05
N SER A 176 -5.90 -35.02 -13.03
CA SER A 176 -7.34 -35.04 -13.27
C SER A 176 -7.72 -36.28 -14.08
N GLY A 177 -8.92 -36.83 -13.85
CA GLY A 177 -9.47 -37.89 -14.69
C GLY A 177 -8.62 -39.18 -14.77
N GLY A 178 -7.85 -39.49 -13.72
CA GLY A 178 -7.01 -40.69 -13.66
C GLY A 178 -5.68 -40.59 -14.43
N GLN A 179 -5.22 -39.38 -14.74
CA GLN A 179 -3.92 -39.11 -15.35
C GLN A 179 -3.26 -37.88 -14.70
N ILE A 180 -1.95 -37.76 -14.87
CA ILE A 180 -1.21 -36.52 -14.67
C ILE A 180 -0.84 -35.97 -16.04
N GLN A 181 -1.08 -34.67 -16.23
CA GLN A 181 -0.74 -33.91 -17.41
C GLN A 181 0.32 -32.87 -17.05
N VAL A 182 1.21 -32.59 -18.00
CA VAL A 182 2.15 -31.47 -17.90
C VAL A 182 1.88 -30.47 -19.01
N PHE A 183 1.84 -29.19 -18.64
CA PHE A 183 1.71 -28.06 -19.56
C PHE A 183 2.96 -27.21 -19.47
N VAL A 184 3.40 -26.67 -20.61
CA VAL A 184 4.49 -25.70 -20.71
C VAL A 184 3.96 -24.48 -21.44
N ASN A 185 4.07 -23.31 -20.82
CA ASN A 185 3.58 -22.02 -21.33
C ASN A 185 2.11 -22.09 -21.77
N GLY A 186 1.26 -22.70 -20.94
CA GLY A 186 -0.18 -22.80 -21.17
C GLY A 186 -0.61 -23.90 -22.16
N VAL A 187 0.35 -24.62 -22.77
CA VAL A 187 0.08 -25.65 -23.79
C VAL A 187 0.35 -27.04 -23.23
N LEU A 188 -0.55 -27.99 -23.47
CA LEU A 188 -0.38 -29.38 -23.06
C LEU A 188 0.86 -29.98 -23.73
N ALA A 189 1.86 -30.36 -22.93
CA ALA A 189 3.13 -30.90 -23.39
C ALA A 189 3.19 -32.42 -23.24
N GLY A 190 2.55 -33.01 -22.22
CA GLY A 190 2.59 -34.46 -22.03
C GLY A 190 1.54 -35.00 -21.06
N THR A 191 1.36 -36.33 -21.10
CA THR A 191 0.38 -37.04 -20.25
C THR A 191 0.92 -38.39 -19.77
N THR A 192 0.47 -38.85 -18.61
CA THR A 192 0.77 -40.20 -18.09
C THR A 192 -0.35 -40.71 -17.18
N SER A 193 -0.56 -42.03 -17.15
CA SER A 193 -1.52 -42.68 -16.25
C SER A 193 -0.93 -43.04 -14.88
N THR A 194 0.37 -42.79 -14.67
CA THR A 194 0.99 -42.93 -13.34
C THR A 194 0.53 -41.78 -12.46
N LEU A 195 0.07 -42.08 -11.24
CA LEU A 195 -0.50 -41.11 -10.32
C LEU A 195 0.35 -41.03 -9.06
N ILE A 196 0.63 -39.80 -8.64
CA ILE A 196 1.24 -39.47 -7.35
C ILE A 196 0.37 -38.40 -6.66
N ASP A 197 0.52 -38.26 -5.36
CA ASP A 197 -0.03 -37.10 -4.64
C ASP A 197 0.89 -35.89 -4.88
N CYS A 198 0.36 -34.68 -4.76
CA CYS A 198 1.17 -33.48 -5.01
C CYS A 198 2.14 -33.28 -3.83
N PRO A 199 3.46 -33.36 -4.04
CA PRO A 199 4.42 -33.08 -2.99
C PRO A 199 4.43 -31.60 -2.62
N ILE A 200 4.60 -31.26 -1.34
CA ILE A 200 4.70 -29.85 -0.87
C ILE A 200 5.59 -29.66 0.39
N ASP A 201 6.43 -30.62 0.79
CA ASP A 201 7.40 -30.41 1.90
C ASP A 201 8.41 -29.32 1.56
N SER A 202 8.91 -29.29 0.32
CA SER A 202 9.87 -28.27 -0.12
C SER A 202 9.68 -27.83 -1.56
N PHE A 203 10.16 -26.62 -1.88
CA PHE A 203 10.37 -26.15 -3.25
C PHE A 203 11.84 -25.84 -3.53
N GLY A 204 12.28 -26.03 -4.77
CA GLY A 204 13.65 -25.73 -5.22
C GLY A 204 14.70 -26.82 -4.94
N GLY A 205 14.31 -27.91 -4.28
CA GLY A 205 15.20 -29.03 -4.01
C GLY A 205 14.53 -30.08 -3.13
N ARG A 206 15.24 -31.17 -2.85
CA ARG A 206 14.71 -32.26 -2.02
C ARG A 206 14.66 -31.87 -0.54
N ALA A 207 13.55 -32.19 0.11
CA ALA A 207 13.36 -31.93 1.54
C ALA A 207 14.36 -32.71 2.42
N ALA A 208 14.61 -33.97 2.04
CA ALA A 208 15.33 -34.95 2.87
C ALA A 208 16.83 -35.10 2.54
N SER A 209 17.39 -34.38 1.57
CA SER A 209 18.80 -34.51 1.16
C SER A 209 19.34 -33.26 0.46
N ASP A 210 20.66 -33.13 0.35
CA ASP A 210 21.37 -32.12 -0.44
C ASP A 210 21.56 -32.49 -1.93
N SER A 211 20.80 -33.48 -2.41
CA SER A 211 20.82 -33.94 -3.80
C SER A 211 19.63 -33.39 -4.60
N ASP A 212 19.78 -33.32 -5.92
CA ASP A 212 18.77 -32.87 -6.89
C ASP A 212 18.23 -31.46 -6.65
N GLY A 213 19.06 -30.61 -6.05
CA GLY A 213 18.79 -29.19 -5.90
C GLY A 213 18.61 -28.52 -7.26
N MET A 214 17.62 -27.64 -7.37
CA MET A 214 17.40 -26.84 -8.55
C MET A 214 18.62 -25.94 -8.80
N ASP A 215 19.08 -25.87 -10.04
CA ASP A 215 20.06 -24.88 -10.47
C ASP A 215 19.33 -23.91 -11.38
N GLY A 216 18.60 -22.98 -10.77
CA GLY A 216 17.79 -22.02 -11.50
C GLY A 216 17.25 -20.88 -10.65
N PHE A 217 16.28 -20.18 -11.23
CA PHE A 217 15.46 -19.17 -10.59
C PHE A 217 14.01 -19.63 -10.54
N MET A 218 13.31 -19.26 -9.47
CA MET A 218 11.86 -19.44 -9.34
C MET A 218 11.25 -18.10 -8.92
N ASP A 219 10.15 -17.73 -9.57
CA ASP A 219 9.44 -16.48 -9.32
C ASP A 219 8.11 -16.72 -8.62
N GLU A 220 7.40 -17.79 -9.01
CA GLU A 220 6.12 -18.17 -8.43
C GLU A 220 6.00 -19.69 -8.30
N ALA A 221 5.42 -20.17 -7.21
CA ALA A 221 4.98 -21.55 -7.01
C ALA A 221 3.57 -21.59 -6.41
N VAL A 222 2.63 -22.27 -7.08
CA VAL A 222 1.21 -22.24 -6.70
C VAL A 222 0.64 -23.65 -6.68
N ILE A 223 -0.08 -24.01 -5.62
CA ILE A 223 -0.69 -25.32 -5.42
C ILE A 223 -2.20 -25.19 -5.18
N TYR A 224 -2.96 -26.00 -5.92
CA TYR A 224 -4.42 -26.14 -5.80
C TYR A 224 -4.78 -27.58 -5.46
N ASP A 225 -5.76 -27.78 -4.58
CA ASP A 225 -6.34 -29.08 -4.23
C ASP A 225 -7.41 -29.55 -5.24
N TYR A 226 -7.45 -28.94 -6.43
CA TYR A 226 -8.33 -29.29 -7.53
C TYR A 226 -7.64 -29.13 -8.89
N ALA A 227 -8.26 -29.65 -9.93
CA ALA A 227 -7.77 -29.56 -11.30
C ALA A 227 -8.21 -28.23 -11.96
N LEU A 228 -7.24 -27.36 -12.29
CA LEU A 228 -7.52 -26.19 -13.11
C LEU A 228 -7.94 -26.57 -14.53
N THR A 229 -8.82 -25.76 -15.13
CA THR A 229 -9.23 -25.94 -16.52
C THR A 229 -8.13 -25.53 -17.50
N ASP A 230 -8.15 -26.07 -18.73
CA ASP A 230 -7.21 -25.67 -19.79
C ASP A 230 -7.25 -24.15 -20.06
N ALA A 231 -8.43 -23.54 -19.94
CA ALA A 231 -8.60 -22.10 -20.11
C ALA A 231 -7.93 -21.29 -19.00
N GLN A 232 -8.02 -21.75 -17.75
CA GLN A 232 -7.32 -21.12 -16.62
C GLN A 232 -5.80 -21.24 -16.79
N ILE A 233 -5.30 -22.44 -17.08
CA ILE A 233 -3.86 -22.68 -17.30
C ILE A 233 -3.31 -21.80 -18.44
N LEU A 234 -4.07 -21.66 -19.54
CA LEU A 234 -3.69 -20.78 -20.64
C LEU A 234 -3.75 -19.28 -20.27
N ALA A 235 -4.77 -18.88 -19.50
CA ALA A 235 -4.92 -17.49 -19.06
C ALA A 235 -3.80 -17.08 -18.10
N HIS A 236 -3.46 -17.97 -17.16
CA HIS A 236 -2.28 -17.87 -16.31
C HIS A 236 -1.05 -17.69 -17.21
N ALA A 237 -0.72 -18.65 -18.08
CA ALA A 237 0.49 -18.58 -18.91
C ALA A 237 0.65 -17.30 -19.76
N ALA A 238 -0.47 -16.71 -20.22
CA ALA A 238 -0.48 -15.53 -21.07
C ALA A 238 -0.33 -14.21 -20.29
N ALA A 239 -0.77 -14.15 -19.03
CA ALA A 239 -0.81 -12.90 -18.26
C ALA A 239 0.56 -12.25 -18.02
N PRO A 240 1.65 -12.97 -17.66
CA PRO A 240 2.99 -12.40 -17.46
C PRO A 240 3.62 -11.87 -18.76
N LEU A 241 3.12 -12.32 -19.91
CA LEU A 241 3.63 -11.98 -21.25
C LEU A 241 2.83 -10.87 -21.94
N LEU A 242 1.83 -10.29 -21.26
CA LEU A 242 1.16 -9.11 -21.77
C LEU A 242 2.16 -7.93 -21.74
N PRO A 243 2.43 -7.27 -22.88
CA PRO A 243 3.12 -5.99 -22.85
C PRO A 243 2.34 -5.03 -21.94
N ASP A 244 3.01 -4.03 -21.37
CA ASP A 244 2.39 -3.02 -20.50
C ASP A 244 1.41 -2.15 -21.33
N VAL A 245 0.22 -2.68 -21.59
CA VAL A 245 -0.79 -2.09 -22.50
C VAL A 245 -1.99 -1.49 -21.75
N GLY A 246 -2.06 -1.67 -20.44
CA GLY A 246 -3.09 -1.08 -19.58
C GLY A 246 -2.56 0.16 -18.86
N ALA A 247 -3.47 1.07 -18.51
CA ALA A 247 -3.17 2.17 -17.62
C ALA A 247 -2.79 1.65 -16.22
N ILE A 248 -1.96 2.39 -15.48
CA ILE A 248 -1.64 2.12 -14.07
C ILE A 248 -2.08 3.33 -13.23
N ALA A 249 -2.96 3.14 -12.26
CA ALA A 249 -3.37 4.21 -11.34
C ALA A 249 -2.15 4.82 -10.62
N LEU A 250 -2.09 6.15 -10.62
CA LEU A 250 -1.12 6.94 -9.85
C LEU A 250 -1.78 7.63 -8.66
N TYR A 251 -3.00 8.16 -8.83
CA TYR A 251 -3.76 8.77 -7.75
C TYR A 251 -5.26 8.85 -8.10
N PRO A 252 -6.16 8.57 -7.15
CA PRO A 252 -5.89 7.88 -5.89
C PRO A 252 -5.35 6.48 -6.10
N ASP A 253 -4.55 5.99 -5.16
CA ASP A 253 -4.15 4.59 -5.13
C ASP A 253 -5.38 3.68 -5.04
N ASN A 254 -5.27 2.45 -5.57
CA ASN A 254 -6.35 1.49 -5.46
C ASN A 254 -6.62 1.13 -3.99
N GLY A 255 -7.88 1.30 -3.56
CA GLY A 255 -8.31 1.09 -2.18
C GLY A 255 -8.02 2.27 -1.25
N ALA A 256 -7.56 3.41 -1.77
CA ALA A 256 -7.28 4.59 -0.95
C ALA A 256 -8.53 5.02 -0.15
N THR A 257 -8.34 5.38 1.11
CA THR A 257 -9.39 5.93 1.96
C THR A 257 -9.06 7.37 2.32
N ASP A 258 -10.07 8.13 2.74
CA ASP A 258 -9.91 9.51 3.18
C ASP A 258 -9.42 10.46 2.08
N VAL A 259 -9.84 10.19 0.84
CA VAL A 259 -9.57 11.04 -0.33
C VAL A 259 -10.46 12.28 -0.28
N THR A 260 -9.92 13.45 -0.68
CA THR A 260 -10.69 14.70 -0.72
C THR A 260 -11.86 14.62 -1.70
N GLN A 261 -12.91 15.42 -1.47
CA GLN A 261 -14.05 15.50 -2.40
C GLN A 261 -13.68 16.10 -3.77
N GLU A 262 -12.52 16.76 -3.86
CA GLU A 262 -11.98 17.45 -5.04
C GLU A 262 -10.71 16.72 -5.51
N VAL A 263 -10.91 15.50 -5.99
CA VAL A 263 -9.85 14.59 -6.38
C VAL A 263 -9.61 14.62 -7.89
N VAL A 264 -8.36 14.77 -8.33
CA VAL A 264 -8.00 14.58 -9.74
C VAL A 264 -7.46 13.17 -9.92
N LEU A 265 -8.17 12.34 -10.69
CA LEU A 265 -7.71 11.00 -11.03
C LEU A 265 -6.50 11.11 -11.96
N SER A 266 -5.48 10.30 -11.77
CA SER A 266 -4.29 10.27 -12.63
C SER A 266 -3.73 8.86 -12.78
N TRP A 267 -3.18 8.59 -13.95
CA TRP A 267 -2.62 7.29 -14.29
C TRP A 267 -1.37 7.44 -15.17
N THR A 268 -0.57 6.38 -15.20
CA THR A 268 0.46 6.18 -16.23
C THR A 268 -0.18 5.51 -17.43
N PRO A 269 -0.10 6.11 -18.64
CA PRO A 269 -0.55 5.48 -19.87
C PRO A 269 0.12 4.15 -20.17
N GLY A 270 -0.62 3.21 -20.76
CA GLY A 270 -0.04 2.02 -21.38
C GLY A 270 0.94 2.37 -22.51
N THR A 271 1.92 1.51 -22.77
CA THR A 271 3.04 1.72 -23.72
C THR A 271 2.59 2.12 -25.14
N TYR A 272 1.44 1.63 -25.59
CA TYR A 272 0.90 1.87 -26.94
C TYR A 272 -0.30 2.82 -26.97
N ALA A 273 -0.68 3.37 -25.82
CA ALA A 273 -1.83 4.25 -25.68
C ALA A 273 -1.65 5.56 -26.45
N GLN A 274 -2.63 5.88 -27.28
CA GLN A 274 -2.73 7.18 -27.95
C GLN A 274 -3.81 8.06 -27.31
N THR A 275 -4.90 7.44 -26.82
CA THR A 275 -5.99 8.10 -26.10
C THR A 275 -6.58 7.16 -25.04
N HIS A 276 -7.34 7.73 -24.11
CA HIS A 276 -7.91 7.05 -22.95
C HIS A 276 -9.43 7.20 -22.94
N ASP A 277 -10.15 6.12 -22.63
CA ASP A 277 -11.55 6.20 -22.23
C ASP A 277 -11.64 6.03 -20.70
N VAL A 278 -12.21 7.03 -20.03
CA VAL A 278 -12.33 7.10 -18.57
C VAL A 278 -13.73 6.69 -18.16
N TYR A 279 -13.80 5.68 -17.28
CA TYR A 279 -15.03 5.23 -16.65
C TYR A 279 -14.96 5.55 -15.16
N PHE A 280 -16.02 6.13 -14.61
CA PHE A 280 -16.10 6.58 -13.22
C PHE A 280 -17.53 6.46 -12.71
N GLY A 281 -17.72 5.85 -11.53
CA GLY A 281 -19.04 5.64 -10.94
C GLY A 281 -19.01 5.07 -9.53
N THR A 282 -20.18 4.83 -8.94
CA THR A 282 -20.32 4.32 -7.56
C THR A 282 -20.64 2.82 -7.48
N VAL A 283 -20.79 2.15 -8.63
CA VAL A 283 -21.12 0.73 -8.73
C VAL A 283 -20.01 0.01 -9.48
N PHE A 284 -19.30 -0.89 -8.80
CA PHE A 284 -18.21 -1.67 -9.37
C PHE A 284 -18.62 -2.40 -10.66
N ASP A 285 -19.76 -3.09 -10.64
CA ASP A 285 -20.23 -3.90 -11.77
C ASP A 285 -20.47 -3.05 -13.02
N ASP A 286 -21.02 -1.84 -12.86
CA ASP A 286 -21.26 -0.93 -13.98
C ASP A 286 -19.93 -0.43 -14.57
N VAL A 287 -19.00 0.00 -13.72
CA VAL A 287 -17.66 0.44 -14.14
C VAL A 287 -16.87 -0.70 -14.77
N ASN A 288 -17.05 -1.94 -14.31
CA ASN A 288 -16.41 -3.11 -14.90
C ASN A 288 -17.06 -3.54 -16.22
N ALA A 289 -18.38 -3.46 -16.37
CA ALA A 289 -19.08 -3.97 -17.54
C ALA A 289 -19.20 -2.96 -18.70
N ALA A 290 -19.08 -1.66 -18.42
CA ALA A 290 -19.28 -0.62 -19.43
C ALA A 290 -18.27 -0.71 -20.59
N ASP A 291 -18.70 -0.29 -21.78
CA ASP A 291 -17.86 -0.06 -22.96
C ASP A 291 -18.43 1.11 -23.80
N ARG A 292 -17.79 1.47 -24.92
CA ARG A 292 -18.28 2.57 -25.79
C ARG A 292 -19.69 2.37 -26.35
N ASN A 293 -20.10 1.13 -26.61
CA ASN A 293 -21.42 0.81 -27.16
C ASN A 293 -22.48 0.70 -26.07
N ASN A 294 -22.08 0.34 -24.86
CA ASN A 294 -22.93 0.26 -23.69
C ASN A 294 -22.24 0.94 -22.49
N PRO A 295 -22.29 2.27 -22.40
CA PRO A 295 -21.52 3.02 -21.40
C PRO A 295 -22.06 2.91 -19.97
N LEU A 296 -23.24 2.33 -19.77
CA LEU A 296 -23.92 2.16 -18.46
C LEU A 296 -24.02 3.44 -17.60
N GLY A 297 -23.85 4.62 -18.21
CA GLY A 297 -23.83 5.91 -17.51
C GLY A 297 -22.51 6.23 -16.78
N VAL A 298 -21.48 5.39 -16.91
CA VAL A 298 -20.18 5.54 -16.22
C VAL A 298 -19.03 5.93 -17.15
N LEU A 299 -19.18 5.88 -18.47
CA LEU A 299 -18.19 6.46 -19.41
C LEU A 299 -18.25 7.99 -19.33
N VAL A 300 -17.31 8.59 -18.61
CA VAL A 300 -17.30 10.03 -18.31
C VAL A 300 -16.41 10.84 -19.26
N SER A 301 -15.40 10.22 -19.87
CA SER A 301 -14.54 10.84 -20.88
C SER A 301 -14.13 9.81 -21.93
N GLN A 302 -14.24 10.12 -23.22
CA GLN A 302 -13.90 9.19 -24.31
C GLN A 302 -12.82 9.80 -25.21
N GLY A 303 -11.76 9.04 -25.51
CA GLY A 303 -10.70 9.43 -26.42
C GLY A 303 -9.86 10.61 -25.92
N GLN A 304 -9.67 10.72 -24.60
CA GLN A 304 -8.90 11.78 -23.98
C GLN A 304 -7.40 11.59 -24.25
N THR A 305 -6.65 12.67 -24.48
CA THR A 305 -5.19 12.60 -24.70
C THR A 305 -4.35 12.81 -23.45
N GLY A 306 -4.91 13.46 -22.42
CA GLY A 306 -4.26 13.64 -21.13
C GLY A 306 -4.48 12.43 -20.23
N SER A 307 -3.55 12.18 -19.31
CA SER A 307 -3.59 11.05 -18.35
C SER A 307 -4.13 11.45 -16.97
N THR A 308 -5.00 12.46 -16.93
CA THR A 308 -5.67 12.94 -15.73
C THR A 308 -7.15 13.21 -15.98
N TYR A 309 -8.02 12.96 -15.01
CA TYR A 309 -9.44 13.26 -15.10
C TYR A 309 -9.91 13.95 -13.82
N ASP A 310 -10.48 15.14 -13.98
CA ASP A 310 -11.04 15.94 -12.90
C ASP A 310 -12.57 15.78 -12.90
N PRO A 311 -13.16 15.09 -11.91
CA PRO A 311 -14.61 14.98 -11.77
C PRO A 311 -15.25 16.36 -11.62
N PRO A 312 -16.31 16.68 -12.38
CA PRO A 312 -16.84 18.05 -12.47
C PRO A 312 -17.58 18.53 -11.21
N ASP A 313 -17.98 17.61 -10.33
CA ASP A 313 -18.74 17.87 -9.12
C ASP A 313 -17.98 17.36 -7.88
N ARG A 314 -18.17 18.02 -6.73
CA ARG A 314 -17.64 17.54 -5.44
C ARG A 314 -18.21 16.14 -5.16
N LEU A 315 -17.33 15.19 -4.93
CA LEU A 315 -17.73 13.81 -4.65
C LEU A 315 -18.45 13.70 -3.30
N GLU A 316 -19.35 12.73 -3.14
CA GLU A 316 -20.11 12.55 -1.91
C GLU A 316 -19.22 12.05 -0.76
N LEU A 317 -19.35 12.65 0.43
CA LEU A 317 -18.59 12.25 1.63
C LEU A 317 -18.92 10.81 2.04
N GLY A 318 -17.88 10.05 2.42
CA GLY A 318 -18.01 8.65 2.81
C GLY A 318 -18.41 7.68 1.69
N GLN A 319 -18.57 8.17 0.45
CA GLN A 319 -18.91 7.34 -0.69
C GLN A 319 -17.63 6.71 -1.28
N THR A 320 -17.72 5.43 -1.64
CA THR A 320 -16.71 4.73 -2.43
C THR A 320 -16.99 4.91 -3.92
N TYR A 321 -15.99 5.31 -4.68
CA TYR A 321 -16.04 5.42 -6.14
C TYR A 321 -15.13 4.38 -6.79
N TYR A 322 -15.52 3.93 -7.97
CA TYR A 322 -14.81 3.00 -8.82
C TYR A 322 -14.47 3.69 -10.13
N TRP A 323 -13.28 3.42 -10.66
CA TRP A 323 -12.82 4.01 -11.90
C TRP A 323 -11.93 3.05 -12.69
N ARG A 324 -11.94 3.21 -14.01
CA ARG A 324 -11.24 2.35 -14.95
C ARG A 324 -10.81 3.18 -16.14
N ILE A 325 -9.64 2.87 -16.68
CA ILE A 325 -9.11 3.50 -17.88
C ILE A 325 -8.95 2.44 -18.97
N ASP A 326 -9.66 2.60 -20.08
CA ASP A 326 -9.40 1.79 -21.27
C ASP A 326 -8.44 2.51 -22.19
N GLU A 327 -7.35 1.83 -22.57
CA GLU A 327 -6.30 2.36 -23.42
C GLU A 327 -6.59 2.12 -24.89
N VAL A 328 -6.49 3.17 -25.71
CA VAL A 328 -6.82 3.13 -27.12
C VAL A 328 -5.55 3.37 -27.93
N ASN A 329 -5.17 2.37 -28.72
CA ASN A 329 -3.97 2.46 -29.56
C ASN A 329 -4.08 3.50 -30.68
N ALA A 330 -2.93 3.88 -31.21
CA ALA A 330 -2.84 4.67 -32.43
C ALA A 330 -3.38 3.90 -33.66
N ALA A 331 -3.53 4.62 -34.78
CA ALA A 331 -3.87 4.04 -36.07
C ALA A 331 -2.87 2.92 -36.47
N PRO A 332 -3.30 1.91 -37.25
CA PRO A 332 -4.56 1.84 -37.99
C PRO A 332 -5.70 1.08 -37.31
N ASP A 333 -5.42 0.29 -36.27
CA ASP A 333 -6.36 -0.64 -35.66
C ASP A 333 -7.21 -0.01 -34.54
N PHE A 334 -6.71 1.04 -33.88
CA PHE A 334 -7.40 1.72 -32.77
C PHE A 334 -7.91 0.73 -31.72
N THR A 335 -7.15 -0.34 -31.49
CA THR A 335 -7.51 -1.41 -30.56
C THR A 335 -7.69 -0.81 -29.17
N ILE A 336 -8.77 -1.20 -28.50
CA ILE A 336 -9.10 -0.77 -27.13
C ILE A 336 -8.72 -1.90 -26.17
N PHE A 337 -7.85 -1.58 -25.22
CA PHE A 337 -7.45 -2.44 -24.12
C PHE A 337 -8.19 -2.01 -22.87
N LYS A 338 -9.09 -2.87 -22.39
CA LYS A 338 -9.80 -2.62 -21.14
C LYS A 338 -8.82 -2.65 -19.97
N GLY A 339 -8.84 -1.63 -19.12
CA GLY A 339 -8.02 -1.57 -17.90
C GLY A 339 -8.66 -2.24 -16.69
N ASP A 340 -7.93 -2.24 -15.59
CA ASP A 340 -8.40 -2.72 -14.29
C ASP A 340 -9.30 -1.69 -13.61
N VAL A 341 -10.23 -2.17 -12.77
CA VAL A 341 -11.11 -1.31 -11.99
C VAL A 341 -10.46 -1.02 -10.65
N TRP A 342 -10.16 0.25 -10.39
CA TRP A 342 -9.66 0.74 -9.11
C TRP A 342 -10.76 1.39 -8.29
N SER A 343 -10.54 1.52 -6.99
CA SER A 343 -11.50 2.14 -6.08
C SER A 343 -10.83 3.11 -5.11
N PHE A 344 -11.59 4.06 -4.58
CA PHE A 344 -11.21 4.86 -3.42
C PHE A 344 -12.45 5.31 -2.65
N SER A 345 -12.28 5.62 -1.37
CA SER A 345 -13.34 6.17 -0.51
C SER A 345 -13.05 7.61 -0.16
N VAL A 346 -14.04 8.47 -0.44
CA VAL A 346 -14.00 9.88 -0.09
C VAL A 346 -14.06 10.03 1.43
N GLU A 347 -13.42 11.07 1.94
CA GLU A 347 -13.37 11.39 3.37
C GLU A 347 -14.72 11.28 4.09
N PRO A 348 -14.75 10.78 5.34
CA PRO A 348 -15.99 10.58 6.06
C PRO A 348 -16.68 11.89 6.40
N VAL A 349 -17.99 11.84 6.66
CA VAL A 349 -18.78 13.00 7.07
C VAL A 349 -18.29 13.60 8.39
N ALA A 350 -17.74 12.80 9.29
CA ALA A 350 -17.14 13.27 10.53
C ALA A 350 -16.08 12.28 11.02
N TYR A 351 -15.20 12.77 11.88
CA TYR A 351 -14.12 11.98 12.48
C TYR A 351 -14.35 11.83 13.98
N PRO A 352 -13.96 10.71 14.61
CA PRO A 352 -14.02 10.58 16.05
C PRO A 352 -13.04 11.54 16.73
N ILE A 353 -13.46 12.12 17.86
CA ILE A 353 -12.57 12.84 18.76
C ILE A 353 -11.87 11.83 19.65
N VAL A 354 -10.55 11.96 19.78
CA VAL A 354 -9.70 11.11 20.63
C VAL A 354 -9.11 11.95 21.77
N GLY A 355 -8.53 11.30 22.78
CA GLY A 355 -7.87 12.01 23.88
C GLY A 355 -8.82 12.82 24.78
N ILE A 356 -10.07 12.34 24.92
CA ILE A 356 -11.11 13.01 25.70
C ILE A 356 -10.78 12.91 27.19
N GLY A 357 -10.84 14.02 27.92
CA GLY A 357 -10.86 14.02 29.38
C GLY A 357 -12.29 13.84 29.89
N VAL A 358 -12.49 13.09 30.97
CA VAL A 358 -13.82 12.89 31.57
C VAL A 358 -13.80 13.13 33.07
N SER A 359 -14.89 13.69 33.60
CA SER A 359 -15.11 13.88 35.03
C SER A 359 -16.60 13.77 35.38
N SER A 360 -16.91 13.46 36.63
CA SER A 360 -18.29 13.43 37.14
C SER A 360 -18.33 13.89 38.59
N ASN A 361 -19.45 14.50 39.02
CA ASN A 361 -19.73 14.73 40.44
C ASN A 361 -20.31 13.50 41.16
N GLY A 362 -20.53 12.39 40.44
CA GLY A 362 -21.07 11.16 40.99
C GLY A 362 -20.07 10.35 41.81
N ILE A 363 -20.56 9.65 42.82
CA ILE A 363 -19.76 8.76 43.66
C ILE A 363 -19.72 7.38 42.99
N SER A 364 -18.55 7.00 42.48
CA SER A 364 -18.30 5.72 41.80
C SER A 364 -17.28 4.88 42.58
N ASP A 365 -17.25 3.58 42.36
CA ASP A 365 -16.13 2.75 42.83
C ASP A 365 -14.93 2.84 41.86
N ALA A 366 -13.83 2.17 42.21
CA ALA A 366 -12.59 2.24 41.44
C ALA A 366 -12.64 1.47 40.11
N ALA A 367 -13.60 0.54 39.93
CA ALA A 367 -13.72 -0.26 38.71
C ALA A 367 -14.66 0.41 37.70
N SER A 368 -15.70 1.08 38.19
CA SER A 368 -16.79 1.68 37.43
C SER A 368 -16.62 3.19 37.27
N SER A 369 -15.39 3.64 37.02
CA SER A 369 -15.04 5.07 36.98
C SER A 369 -15.54 5.75 35.69
N PRO A 370 -15.62 7.09 35.64
CA PRO A 370 -16.12 7.81 34.46
C PRO A 370 -15.34 7.52 33.17
N GLU A 371 -14.05 7.18 33.28
CA GLU A 371 -13.16 6.83 32.17
C GLU A 371 -13.66 5.64 31.35
N ARG A 372 -14.46 4.75 31.95
CA ARG A 372 -15.12 3.64 31.23
C ARG A 372 -15.99 4.09 30.07
N THR A 373 -16.49 5.33 30.12
CA THR A 373 -17.34 5.87 29.06
C THR A 373 -16.58 6.28 27.80
N ILE A 374 -15.25 6.28 27.79
CA ILE A 374 -14.43 6.77 26.67
C ILE A 374 -13.17 5.92 26.40
N ASP A 375 -12.95 4.86 27.20
CA ASP A 375 -11.74 4.03 27.11
C ASP A 375 -11.92 2.79 26.22
N GLY A 376 -13.12 2.59 25.66
CA GLY A 376 -13.45 1.46 24.80
C GLY A 376 -13.62 0.14 25.56
N SER A 377 -13.66 0.16 26.90
CA SER A 377 -13.89 -1.04 27.70
C SER A 377 -15.19 -1.71 27.26
N GLY A 378 -15.15 -3.03 27.10
CA GLY A 378 -16.32 -3.80 26.70
C GLY A 378 -16.74 -3.70 25.24
N LEU A 379 -16.15 -2.82 24.40
CA LEU A 379 -16.40 -2.80 22.96
C LEU A 379 -15.66 -3.94 22.24
N ASP A 380 -16.35 -4.60 21.31
CA ASP A 380 -15.75 -5.56 20.38
C ASP A 380 -15.39 -4.92 19.02
N THR A 381 -14.86 -5.73 18.11
CA THR A 381 -14.45 -5.27 16.76
C THR A 381 -15.62 -4.84 15.86
N PHE A 382 -16.87 -5.05 16.30
CA PHE A 382 -18.09 -4.66 15.59
C PHE A 382 -18.81 -3.50 16.27
N ASP A 383 -18.15 -2.80 17.20
CA ASP A 383 -18.70 -1.67 17.95
C ASP A 383 -19.88 -2.04 18.85
N GLN A 384 -19.87 -3.29 19.37
CA GLN A 384 -20.87 -3.81 20.29
C GLN A 384 -20.31 -3.91 21.71
N HIS A 385 -21.08 -3.43 22.68
CA HIS A 385 -20.66 -3.36 24.07
C HIS A 385 -21.08 -4.61 24.87
N SER A 386 -20.18 -5.07 25.74
CA SER A 386 -20.34 -6.19 26.67
C SER A 386 -21.44 -5.95 27.71
N THR A 387 -21.72 -6.97 28.52
CA THR A 387 -22.63 -6.90 29.69
C THR A 387 -21.90 -6.90 31.04
N LEU A 388 -20.57 -6.78 31.05
CA LEU A 388 -19.75 -6.86 32.27
C LEU A 388 -19.75 -5.52 32.99
N SER A 389 -20.16 -5.49 34.25
CA SER A 389 -20.29 -4.24 35.01
C SER A 389 -19.00 -3.43 35.11
N ASP A 390 -17.85 -4.10 35.18
CA ASP A 390 -16.54 -3.44 35.31
C ASP A 390 -16.09 -2.73 34.02
N ASP A 391 -16.78 -2.97 32.90
CA ASP A 391 -16.55 -2.28 31.62
C ASP A 391 -17.33 -0.96 31.52
N MET A 392 -18.14 -0.59 32.53
CA MET A 392 -19.09 0.52 32.45
C MET A 392 -18.94 1.50 33.60
N TRP A 393 -19.31 2.74 33.36
CA TRP A 393 -19.45 3.73 34.42
C TRP A 393 -20.74 3.48 35.22
N LEU A 394 -20.64 3.57 36.55
CA LEU A 394 -21.79 3.50 37.46
C LEU A 394 -21.55 4.40 38.68
N ALA A 395 -22.46 5.35 38.90
CA ALA A 395 -22.36 6.32 39.97
C ALA A 395 -23.66 6.50 40.76
N LYS A 396 -23.51 6.94 42.01
CA LYS A 396 -24.61 7.54 42.80
C LYS A 396 -24.56 9.06 42.68
N ALA A 397 -25.73 9.69 42.59
CA ALA A 397 -25.83 11.14 42.65
C ALA A 397 -25.36 11.65 44.03
N PRO A 398 -24.65 12.79 44.08
CA PRO A 398 -24.38 13.48 45.34
C PRO A 398 -25.66 14.00 46.00
N ASP A 399 -25.61 14.25 47.30
CA ASP A 399 -26.76 14.79 48.04
C ASP A 399 -27.09 16.22 47.56
N GLU A 400 -28.38 16.50 47.32
CA GLU A 400 -28.91 17.83 46.97
C GLU A 400 -28.43 18.46 45.64
N GLU A 401 -27.71 17.71 44.80
CA GLU A 401 -27.25 18.17 43.47
C GLU A 401 -27.62 17.16 42.35
N PRO A 402 -27.94 17.64 41.13
CA PRO A 402 -28.14 16.74 40.00
C PRO A 402 -26.81 16.07 39.62
N LEU A 403 -26.88 14.78 39.28
CA LEU A 403 -25.73 14.04 38.75
C LEU A 403 -25.38 14.54 37.36
N TRP A 404 -24.10 14.71 37.08
CA TRP A 404 -23.59 14.98 35.74
C TRP A 404 -22.32 14.20 35.46
N ILE A 405 -22.08 13.97 34.16
CA ILE A 405 -20.79 13.55 33.61
C ILE A 405 -20.40 14.56 32.53
N GLN A 406 -19.13 14.92 32.51
CA GLN A 406 -18.58 15.97 31.66
C GLN A 406 -17.36 15.47 30.91
N TYR A 407 -17.32 15.83 29.64
CA TYR A 407 -16.25 15.53 28.70
C TYR A 407 -15.54 16.83 28.33
N GLU A 408 -14.21 16.80 28.32
CA GLU A 408 -13.32 17.88 27.92
C GLU A 408 -12.49 17.42 26.72
N PHE A 409 -12.43 18.26 25.70
CA PHE A 409 -11.60 18.07 24.54
C PHE A 409 -10.33 18.93 24.63
N ASP A 410 -9.30 18.54 23.89
CA ASP A 410 -8.01 19.22 23.84
C ASP A 410 -8.10 20.61 23.19
N ARG A 411 -9.04 20.79 22.27
CA ARG A 411 -9.31 22.06 21.58
C ARG A 411 -10.81 22.27 21.33
N LEU A 412 -11.12 23.38 20.68
CA LEU A 412 -12.47 23.67 20.20
C LEU A 412 -12.76 22.84 18.95
N TYR A 413 -13.85 22.07 18.96
CA TYR A 413 -14.30 21.28 17.82
C TYR A 413 -15.64 21.78 17.28
N LYS A 414 -15.85 21.61 15.97
CA LYS A 414 -17.16 21.70 15.33
C LYS A 414 -17.87 20.36 15.50
N LEU A 415 -18.62 20.20 16.60
CA LEU A 415 -19.20 18.90 16.97
C LEU A 415 -20.27 18.45 15.99
N HIS A 416 -20.19 17.18 15.58
CA HIS A 416 -21.17 16.55 14.71
C HIS A 416 -22.18 15.73 15.51
N GLN A 417 -21.76 14.61 16.09
CA GLN A 417 -22.66 13.69 16.79
C GLN A 417 -22.03 13.13 18.06
N LEU A 418 -22.89 12.80 19.03
CA LEU A 418 -22.61 11.92 20.16
C LEU A 418 -23.34 10.59 19.94
N LEU A 419 -22.58 9.52 19.88
CA LEU A 419 -23.08 8.14 19.92
C LEU A 419 -23.08 7.66 21.37
N VAL A 420 -24.18 7.07 21.82
CA VAL A 420 -24.35 6.64 23.21
C VAL A 420 -24.63 5.15 23.30
N TRP A 421 -23.75 4.43 23.99
CA TRP A 421 -24.01 3.12 24.55
C TRP A 421 -24.42 3.32 26.01
N ASN A 422 -25.71 3.16 26.26
CA ASN A 422 -26.26 3.21 27.61
C ASN A 422 -25.84 1.98 28.45
N HIS A 423 -25.92 2.07 29.79
CA HIS A 423 -25.46 1.01 30.68
C HIS A 423 -26.10 -0.36 30.38
N ASN A 424 -25.28 -1.30 29.93
CA ASN A 424 -25.68 -2.59 29.37
C ASN A 424 -25.47 -3.78 30.32
N GLY A 425 -25.39 -3.55 31.64
CA GLY A 425 -25.19 -4.62 32.62
C GLY A 425 -26.23 -5.75 32.51
N GLN A 426 -25.85 -6.97 32.85
CA GLN A 426 -26.71 -8.18 32.73
C GLN A 426 -28.09 -8.04 33.42
N PHE A 427 -28.19 -7.21 34.46
CA PHE A 427 -29.43 -6.95 35.20
C PHE A 427 -30.12 -5.65 34.80
N GLU A 428 -29.71 -4.99 33.71
CA GLU A 428 -30.28 -3.71 33.28
C GLU A 428 -31.79 -3.79 33.13
N MET A 429 -32.33 -4.87 32.56
CA MET A 429 -33.78 -5.07 32.39
C MET A 429 -34.56 -5.12 33.72
N LEU A 430 -33.90 -5.48 34.83
CA LEU A 430 -34.48 -5.55 36.16
C LEU A 430 -34.21 -4.30 37.02
N LEU A 431 -32.99 -3.76 36.95
CA LEU A 431 -32.50 -2.70 37.84
C LEU A 431 -32.61 -1.29 37.23
N GLY A 432 -32.45 -1.17 35.92
CA GLY A 432 -32.60 0.08 35.18
C GLY A 432 -31.56 1.15 35.56
N PHE A 433 -30.27 0.82 35.51
CA PHE A 433 -29.22 1.79 35.82
C PHE A 433 -28.93 2.75 34.66
N GLY A 434 -29.29 2.36 33.43
CA GLY A 434 -29.12 3.22 32.27
C GLY A 434 -29.83 4.56 32.42
N LEU A 435 -29.18 5.61 31.91
CA LEU A 435 -29.75 6.97 31.87
C LEU A 435 -30.99 6.98 30.99
N ARG A 436 -32.00 7.79 31.35
CA ARG A 436 -33.20 7.96 30.54
C ARG A 436 -33.34 9.39 30.10
N ASP A 437 -33.82 10.30 30.96
CA ASP A 437 -33.93 11.71 30.59
C ASP A 437 -32.60 12.41 30.91
N VAL A 438 -31.96 12.99 29.89
CA VAL A 438 -30.64 13.64 30.00
C VAL A 438 -30.66 15.00 29.33
N THR A 439 -30.28 16.04 30.05
CA THR A 439 -30.00 17.35 29.45
C THR A 439 -28.59 17.35 28.89
N VAL A 440 -28.46 17.56 27.58
CA VAL A 440 -27.17 17.68 26.89
C VAL A 440 -26.84 19.17 26.79
N ALA A 441 -25.69 19.57 27.33
CA ALA A 441 -25.20 20.94 27.25
C ALA A 441 -23.75 20.97 26.77
N TYR A 442 -23.35 22.09 26.16
CA TYR A 442 -21.99 22.30 25.67
C TYR A 442 -21.43 23.65 26.09
N SER A 443 -20.10 23.78 26.05
CA SER A 443 -19.39 25.01 26.36
C SER A 443 -18.09 25.12 25.58
N GLN A 444 -17.68 26.35 25.29
CA GLN A 444 -16.36 26.65 24.73
C GLN A 444 -15.29 26.84 25.83
N THR A 445 -15.70 27.29 27.01
CA THR A 445 -14.79 27.70 28.10
C THR A 445 -14.89 26.84 29.37
N GLY A 446 -15.98 26.07 29.50
CA GLY A 446 -16.31 25.32 30.72
C GLY A 446 -17.03 26.17 31.78
N GLU A 447 -17.15 27.48 31.59
CA GLU A 447 -17.79 28.41 32.53
C GLU A 447 -19.25 28.68 32.15
N GLU A 448 -19.50 29.03 30.88
CA GLU A 448 -20.83 29.31 30.35
C GLU A 448 -21.36 28.11 29.56
N TRP A 449 -22.53 27.62 29.94
CA TRP A 449 -23.12 26.41 29.37
C TRP A 449 -24.38 26.73 28.58
N ILE A 450 -24.48 26.15 27.38
CA ILE A 450 -25.65 26.26 26.51
C ILE A 450 -26.30 24.88 26.45
N THR A 451 -27.61 24.81 26.76
CA THR A 451 -28.40 23.59 26.56
C THR A 451 -28.57 23.35 25.07
N LEU A 452 -28.13 22.17 24.61
CA LEU A 452 -28.39 21.69 23.26
C LEU A 452 -29.83 21.16 23.15
N ASP A 453 -30.16 20.16 23.96
CA ASP A 453 -31.48 19.53 24.00
C ASP A 453 -31.67 18.70 25.28
N ASP A 454 -32.92 18.36 25.58
CA ASP A 454 -33.29 17.32 26.55
C ASP A 454 -33.60 16.02 25.79
N VAL A 455 -32.74 15.02 25.96
CA VAL A 455 -32.78 13.78 25.17
C VAL A 455 -33.18 12.60 26.05
N GLU A 456 -34.12 11.77 25.58
CA GLU A 456 -34.39 10.46 26.17
C GLU A 456 -33.42 9.42 25.58
N PHE A 457 -32.47 8.94 26.38
CA PHE A 457 -31.55 7.87 25.98
C PHE A 457 -32.26 6.52 25.96
N ALA A 458 -32.07 5.79 24.87
CA ALA A 458 -32.60 4.44 24.70
C ALA A 458 -32.04 3.51 25.79
N ARG A 459 -32.91 2.64 26.32
CA ARG A 459 -32.48 1.61 27.27
C ARG A 459 -31.60 0.59 26.56
N ALA A 460 -30.52 0.17 27.22
CA ALA A 460 -29.68 -0.90 26.71
C ALA A 460 -30.39 -2.26 26.70
N THR A 461 -29.89 -3.17 25.88
CA THR A 461 -30.54 -4.47 25.62
C THR A 461 -30.22 -5.56 26.64
N ALA A 462 -29.19 -5.34 27.47
CA ALA A 462 -28.58 -6.34 28.35
C ALA A 462 -28.06 -7.58 27.58
N THR A 463 -27.55 -7.36 26.37
CA THR A 463 -26.95 -8.41 25.53
C THR A 463 -25.52 -8.05 25.17
N PRO A 464 -24.61 -9.01 24.98
CA PRO A 464 -23.20 -8.72 24.66
C PRO A 464 -23.02 -8.15 23.24
N THR A 465 -24.09 -8.04 22.46
CA THR A 465 -24.11 -7.54 21.08
C THR A 465 -24.74 -6.14 20.99
N TYR A 466 -24.63 -5.33 22.04
CA TYR A 466 -25.35 -4.05 22.13
C TYR A 466 -24.59 -2.93 21.41
N ALA A 467 -25.12 -2.46 20.28
CA ALA A 467 -24.61 -1.29 19.57
C ALA A 467 -25.16 0.04 20.16
N ALA A 468 -24.63 1.18 19.73
CA ALA A 468 -25.07 2.50 20.18
C ALA A 468 -26.59 2.66 20.03
N GLY A 469 -27.26 2.90 21.15
CA GLY A 469 -28.72 2.97 21.21
C GLY A 469 -29.28 4.36 20.95
N THR A 470 -28.45 5.40 21.03
CA THR A 470 -28.88 6.80 20.83
C THR A 470 -27.81 7.59 20.12
N VAL A 471 -28.25 8.45 19.21
CA VAL A 471 -27.42 9.42 18.49
C VAL A 471 -27.97 10.80 18.79
N VAL A 472 -27.12 11.70 19.28
CA VAL A 472 -27.45 13.11 19.52
C VAL A 472 -26.72 13.95 18.49
N ASP A 473 -27.46 14.72 17.70
CA ASP A 473 -26.91 15.64 16.71
C ASP A 473 -26.56 16.99 17.36
N PHE A 474 -25.32 17.43 17.20
CA PHE A 474 -24.85 18.72 17.68
C PHE A 474 -25.03 19.84 16.65
N GLY A 475 -25.43 19.53 15.42
CA GLY A 475 -25.68 20.53 14.38
C GLY A 475 -24.47 21.39 14.02
N GLY A 476 -23.25 20.95 14.34
CA GLY A 476 -22.03 21.70 14.06
C GLY A 476 -21.69 22.79 15.08
N VAL A 477 -22.21 22.75 16.32
CA VAL A 477 -21.84 23.75 17.33
C VAL A 477 -20.37 23.68 17.71
N ALA A 478 -19.76 24.84 17.97
CA ALA A 478 -18.40 24.95 18.47
C ALA A 478 -18.37 24.66 19.98
N ALA A 479 -17.64 23.61 20.39
CA ALA A 479 -17.51 23.23 21.78
C ALA A 479 -16.16 22.59 22.11
N ARG A 480 -15.68 22.86 23.32
CA ARG A 480 -14.56 22.16 23.95
C ARG A 480 -15.02 21.26 25.10
N TYR A 481 -16.21 21.51 25.62
CA TYR A 481 -16.79 20.76 26.73
C TYR A 481 -18.21 20.32 26.39
N VAL A 482 -18.55 19.09 26.80
CA VAL A 482 -19.92 18.58 26.78
C VAL A 482 -20.27 18.09 28.18
N ARG A 483 -21.47 18.38 28.66
CA ARG A 483 -22.00 17.89 29.94
C ARG A 483 -23.34 17.21 29.71
N LEU A 484 -23.45 16.02 30.28
CA LEU A 484 -24.69 15.27 30.37
C LEU A 484 -25.21 15.39 31.81
N THR A 485 -26.29 16.15 32.00
CA THR A 485 -26.97 16.25 33.29
C THR A 485 -28.10 15.23 33.35
N VAL A 486 -28.04 14.35 34.34
CA VAL A 486 -28.94 13.21 34.47
C VAL A 486 -30.22 13.64 35.20
N ASN A 487 -31.34 13.62 34.49
CA ASN A 487 -32.65 13.94 35.05
C ASN A 487 -33.40 12.69 35.55
N SER A 488 -33.20 11.54 34.89
CA SER A 488 -33.79 10.27 35.32
C SER A 488 -33.01 9.04 34.81
N ALA A 489 -33.34 7.87 35.36
CA ALA A 489 -32.89 6.56 34.90
C ALA A 489 -34.08 5.68 34.50
N TRP A 490 -33.82 4.57 33.82
CA TRP A 490 -34.84 3.56 33.51
C TRP A 490 -35.39 2.83 34.74
N GLY A 491 -34.64 2.87 35.85
CA GLY A 491 -34.99 2.27 37.14
C GLY A 491 -35.06 3.29 38.27
N THR A 492 -35.31 2.80 39.48
CA THR A 492 -35.55 3.64 40.67
C THR A 492 -34.54 3.38 41.79
N MET A 493 -33.38 2.80 41.47
CA MET A 493 -32.37 2.39 42.46
C MET A 493 -31.48 3.53 42.96
N GLY A 494 -31.58 4.74 42.36
CA GLY A 494 -30.73 5.88 42.73
C GLY A 494 -29.27 5.74 42.29
N GLN A 495 -29.01 4.86 41.32
CA GLN A 495 -27.73 4.69 40.64
C GLN A 495 -27.94 4.88 39.15
N TYR A 496 -26.91 5.40 38.50
CA TYR A 496 -26.93 5.86 37.13
C TYR A 496 -25.65 5.40 36.45
N GLY A 497 -25.76 4.83 35.26
CA GLY A 497 -24.60 4.32 34.55
C GLY A 497 -24.66 4.61 33.06
N LEU A 498 -23.49 4.51 32.45
CA LEU A 498 -23.29 4.62 31.01
C LEU A 498 -22.19 3.65 30.60
N SER A 499 -22.33 3.04 29.43
CA SER A 499 -21.34 2.10 28.92
C SER A 499 -20.22 2.86 28.21
N GLU A 500 -20.52 3.52 27.10
CA GLU A 500 -19.54 4.20 26.25
C GLU A 500 -20.21 5.39 25.54
N VAL A 501 -19.43 6.41 25.23
CA VAL A 501 -19.81 7.51 24.35
C VAL A 501 -18.73 7.79 23.34
N ARG A 502 -19.13 8.12 22.11
CA ARG A 502 -18.21 8.59 21.07
C ARG A 502 -18.67 9.92 20.52
N PHE A 503 -17.80 10.91 20.61
CA PHE A 503 -18.00 12.21 19.98
C PHE A 503 -17.35 12.24 18.61
N THR A 504 -18.03 12.82 17.64
CA THR A 504 -17.49 13.04 16.29
C THR A 504 -17.52 14.52 15.95
N TYR A 505 -16.63 14.94 15.05
CA TYR A 505 -16.51 16.34 14.62
C TYR A 505 -16.38 16.47 13.10
N ILE A 506 -16.81 17.62 12.60
CA ILE A 506 -16.55 18.07 11.23
C ILE A 506 -15.20 18.81 11.25
N PRO A 507 -14.22 18.44 10.40
CA PRO A 507 -12.87 18.98 10.52
C PRO A 507 -12.78 20.38 9.91
N ALA A 508 -13.20 21.39 10.68
CA ALA A 508 -13.25 22.78 10.23
C ALA A 508 -11.90 23.51 10.25
N GLN A 509 -10.89 22.95 10.92
CA GLN A 509 -9.53 23.50 11.02
C GLN A 509 -8.59 22.85 10.00
N ALA A 510 -7.53 23.58 9.65
CA ALA A 510 -6.44 23.07 8.83
C ALA A 510 -5.76 21.87 9.52
N ARG A 511 -5.38 20.86 8.74
CA ARG A 511 -4.74 19.63 9.22
C ARG A 511 -3.68 19.13 8.25
N GLU A 512 -2.91 18.11 8.64
CA GLU A 512 -1.90 17.45 7.78
C GLU A 512 -0.90 18.44 7.13
N PRO A 513 -0.15 19.22 7.94
CA PRO A 513 0.80 20.19 7.42
C PRO A 513 1.95 19.53 6.65
N GLN A 514 2.43 20.22 5.63
CA GLN A 514 3.69 19.99 4.94
C GLN A 514 4.46 21.32 4.90
N PRO A 515 5.72 21.38 5.38
CA PRO A 515 6.45 20.35 6.12
C PRO A 515 5.68 19.83 7.33
N ALA A 516 5.90 18.56 7.69
CA ALA A 516 5.26 17.96 8.85
C ALA A 516 5.62 18.74 10.13
N ASP A 517 4.72 18.73 11.12
CA ASP A 517 4.97 19.43 12.37
C ASP A 517 6.24 18.90 13.07
N GLY A 518 7.15 19.80 13.41
CA GLY A 518 8.46 19.51 13.98
C GLY A 518 9.50 19.02 12.97
N GLN A 519 9.21 18.99 11.66
CA GLN A 519 10.15 18.49 10.65
C GLN A 519 11.45 19.32 10.64
N THR A 520 12.59 18.64 10.56
CA THR A 520 13.91 19.26 10.43
C THR A 520 14.46 19.12 9.01
N ASP A 521 15.55 19.81 8.71
CA ASP A 521 16.23 19.77 7.41
C ASP A 521 15.33 20.14 6.22
N VAL A 522 14.38 21.04 6.45
CA VAL A 522 13.50 21.56 5.41
C VAL A 522 14.28 22.52 4.50
N ASP A 523 14.15 22.35 3.18
CA ASP A 523 14.78 23.28 2.24
C ASP A 523 14.23 24.70 2.43
N ILE A 524 15.11 25.71 2.36
CA ILE A 524 14.76 27.10 2.64
C ILE A 524 13.75 27.70 1.65
N SER A 525 13.54 27.05 0.50
CA SER A 525 12.57 27.42 -0.53
C SER A 525 11.29 26.56 -0.50
N SER A 526 11.14 25.69 0.50
CA SER A 526 9.98 24.82 0.63
C SER A 526 8.69 25.64 0.77
N SER A 527 7.66 25.22 0.04
CA SER A 527 6.30 25.74 0.25
C SER A 527 5.64 25.02 1.42
N LEU A 528 4.78 25.73 2.13
CA LEU A 528 3.88 25.19 3.12
C LEU A 528 2.60 24.76 2.41
N SER A 529 2.11 23.56 2.67
CA SER A 529 0.78 23.12 2.25
C SER A 529 0.09 22.39 3.39
N TRP A 530 -1.24 22.32 3.34
CA TRP A 530 -2.04 21.68 4.36
C TRP A 530 -3.31 21.12 3.74
N ARG A 531 -3.99 20.26 4.49
CA ARG A 531 -5.35 19.88 4.18
C ARG A 531 -6.31 20.90 4.76
N ALA A 532 -7.04 21.56 3.87
CA ALA A 532 -8.00 22.59 4.23
C ALA A 532 -9.08 22.09 5.20
N GLY A 533 -9.53 23.00 6.05
CA GLY A 533 -10.77 22.82 6.82
C GLY A 533 -11.96 22.59 5.90
N ARG A 534 -12.93 21.78 6.35
CA ARG A 534 -14.10 21.46 5.55
C ARG A 534 -14.93 22.72 5.28
N ASP A 535 -15.23 22.93 4.00
CA ASP A 535 -15.97 24.07 3.45
C ASP A 535 -15.27 25.42 3.65
N ALA A 536 -13.96 25.41 3.96
CA ALA A 536 -13.15 26.63 3.95
C ALA A 536 -13.13 27.27 2.56
N VAL A 537 -13.28 28.59 2.52
CA VAL A 537 -13.27 29.38 1.28
C VAL A 537 -12.00 30.20 1.11
N SER A 538 -11.24 30.39 2.18
CA SER A 538 -9.93 31.03 2.20
C SER A 538 -9.18 30.68 3.48
N HIS A 539 -7.87 30.90 3.47
CA HIS A 539 -6.97 30.50 4.54
C HIS A 539 -6.15 31.70 5.00
N GLU A 540 -6.26 32.07 6.28
CA GLU A 540 -5.44 33.10 6.90
C GLU A 540 -4.14 32.46 7.42
N VAL A 541 -3.01 32.76 6.78
CA VAL A 541 -1.72 32.13 7.07
C VAL A 541 -0.91 33.02 8.00
N TYR A 542 -0.57 32.47 9.17
CA TYR A 542 0.28 33.10 10.16
C TYR A 542 1.65 32.43 10.14
N PHE A 543 2.74 33.20 10.07
CA PHE A 543 4.09 32.65 9.90
C PHE A 543 5.16 33.52 10.56
N GLY A 544 6.11 32.90 11.28
CA GLY A 544 7.21 33.63 11.92
C GLY A 544 8.15 32.75 12.75
N ALA A 545 9.22 33.34 13.28
CA ALA A 545 10.21 32.62 14.11
C ALA A 545 9.92 32.70 15.63
N ASN A 546 8.80 33.32 16.03
CA ASN A 546 8.40 33.50 17.43
C ASN A 546 6.95 33.09 17.62
N THR A 547 6.69 32.10 18.48
CA THR A 547 5.35 31.59 18.78
C THR A 547 4.46 32.62 19.49
N GLU A 548 5.04 33.54 20.27
CA GLU A 548 4.29 34.53 21.04
C GLU A 548 3.84 35.73 20.18
N ASP A 549 4.40 35.88 18.98
CA ASP A 549 4.11 36.96 18.05
C ASP A 549 4.14 36.40 16.62
N LEU A 550 3.09 35.65 16.28
CA LEU A 550 2.92 35.02 14.98
C LEU A 550 2.03 35.91 14.10
N PRO A 551 2.60 36.72 13.17
CA PRO A 551 1.82 37.66 12.38
C PRO A 551 1.06 36.97 11.25
N LEU A 552 -0.11 37.50 10.90
CA LEU A 552 -0.79 37.18 9.64
C LEU A 552 0.08 37.68 8.49
N VAL A 553 0.57 36.76 7.65
CA VAL A 553 1.44 37.09 6.51
C VAL A 553 0.68 37.16 5.20
N ASP A 554 -0.39 36.36 5.04
CA ASP A 554 -1.22 36.35 3.85
C ASP A 554 -2.62 35.76 4.09
N THR A 555 -3.53 36.00 3.15
CA THR A 555 -4.82 35.30 3.04
C THR A 555 -4.92 34.70 1.64
N VAL A 556 -4.84 33.37 1.56
CA VAL A 556 -4.77 32.64 0.29
C VAL A 556 -6.08 31.90 0.00
N ASP A 557 -6.36 31.67 -1.28
CA ASP A 557 -7.52 30.91 -1.76
C ASP A 557 -7.24 29.43 -2.00
N GLN A 558 -5.95 29.04 -2.00
CA GLN A 558 -5.49 27.65 -2.11
C GLN A 558 -4.77 27.24 -0.83
N ALA A 559 -4.80 25.95 -0.49
CA ALA A 559 -4.14 25.39 0.69
C ALA A 559 -2.61 25.24 0.55
N VAL A 560 -1.97 26.28 0.02
CA VAL A 560 -0.52 26.37 -0.20
C VAL A 560 -0.03 27.80 -0.01
N PHE A 561 1.15 27.95 0.59
CA PHE A 561 1.80 29.23 0.80
C PHE A 561 3.32 29.07 0.72
N THR A 562 4.00 29.90 -0.07
CA THR A 562 5.47 29.91 -0.14
C THR A 562 6.01 31.12 0.63
N PRO A 563 6.71 30.91 1.76
CA PRO A 563 7.38 32.00 2.46
C PRO A 563 8.41 32.69 1.56
N ALA A 564 8.47 34.02 1.59
CA ALA A 564 9.32 34.78 0.66
C ALA A 564 10.82 34.45 0.81
N GLU A 565 11.32 34.30 2.03
CA GLU A 565 12.69 33.87 2.34
C GLU A 565 12.72 33.27 3.75
N THR A 566 13.42 32.15 3.93
CA THR A 566 13.71 31.57 5.26
C THR A 566 15.21 31.49 5.48
N THR A 567 15.65 31.54 6.74
CA THR A 567 17.07 31.49 7.11
C THR A 567 17.48 30.06 7.45
N PHE A 568 18.69 29.63 7.06
CA PHE A 568 19.26 28.33 7.44
C PHE A 568 19.30 28.13 8.97
N GLY A 569 19.07 26.88 9.42
CA GLY A 569 19.15 26.46 10.82
C GLY A 569 18.18 27.19 11.75
N THR A 570 17.06 27.69 11.22
CA THR A 570 16.07 28.46 11.97
C THR A 570 14.78 27.69 12.07
N THR A 571 14.24 27.59 13.29
CA THR A 571 12.89 27.06 13.52
C THR A 571 11.86 28.14 13.25
N TYR A 572 10.93 27.84 12.35
CA TYR A 572 9.75 28.65 12.07
C TYR A 572 8.51 27.97 12.63
N TYR A 573 7.54 28.79 12.98
CA TYR A 573 6.22 28.41 13.42
C TYR A 573 5.20 28.97 12.44
N TRP A 574 4.10 28.26 12.29
CA TRP A 574 3.02 28.69 11.42
C TRP A 574 1.69 28.10 11.85
N ARG A 575 0.62 28.80 11.51
CA ARG A 575 -0.76 28.41 11.80
C ARG A 575 -1.62 28.84 10.63
N VAL A 576 -2.63 28.05 10.31
CA VAL A 576 -3.62 28.41 9.31
C VAL A 576 -4.98 28.48 9.96
N ASP A 577 -5.60 29.65 9.89
CA ASP A 577 -6.97 29.85 10.34
C ASP A 577 -7.90 29.73 9.13
N GLU A 578 -8.85 28.79 9.23
CA GLU A 578 -9.75 28.43 8.14
C GLU A 578 -10.98 29.32 8.15
N VAL A 579 -11.25 30.00 7.03
CA VAL A 579 -12.34 30.95 6.94
C VAL A 579 -13.53 30.31 6.24
N THR A 580 -14.67 30.28 6.93
CA THR A 580 -15.99 29.87 6.42
C THR A 580 -16.99 31.02 6.63
N ASP A 581 -18.19 30.74 7.14
CA ASP A 581 -19.06 31.75 7.77
C ASP A 581 -18.49 32.23 9.12
N GLU A 582 -17.62 31.41 9.72
CA GLU A 582 -16.85 31.69 10.93
C GLU A 582 -15.37 31.35 10.69
N THR A 583 -14.47 31.98 11.43
CA THR A 583 -13.02 31.67 11.38
C THR A 583 -12.67 30.61 12.41
N TRP A 584 -12.06 29.51 11.96
CA TRP A 584 -11.62 28.40 12.80
C TRP A 584 -10.10 28.46 12.95
N ALA A 585 -9.66 28.90 14.12
CA ALA A 585 -8.23 29.02 14.40
C ALA A 585 -7.54 27.64 14.36
N GLY A 586 -6.47 27.50 13.59
CA GLY A 586 -5.74 26.24 13.46
C GLY A 586 -4.83 25.93 14.66
N GLU A 587 -4.14 24.80 14.58
CA GLU A 587 -3.01 24.51 15.47
C GLU A 587 -1.74 25.19 14.99
N THR A 588 -0.86 25.54 15.93
CA THR A 588 0.46 26.06 15.59
C THR A 588 1.41 24.91 15.34
N TRP A 589 1.89 24.81 14.10
CA TRP A 589 2.92 23.86 13.67
C TRP A 589 4.29 24.52 13.61
N SER A 590 5.33 23.71 13.50
CA SER A 590 6.72 24.15 13.42
C SER A 590 7.52 23.35 12.40
N PHE A 591 8.60 23.93 11.88
CA PHE A 591 9.64 23.21 11.17
C PHE A 591 10.99 23.91 11.33
N THR A 592 12.08 23.19 11.12
CA THR A 592 13.44 23.73 11.13
C THR A 592 14.07 23.57 9.76
N THR A 593 14.54 24.69 9.21
CA THR A 593 15.25 24.70 7.93
C THR A 593 16.59 23.99 8.04
N GLN A 594 17.07 23.45 6.93
CA GLN A 594 18.43 22.91 6.80
C GLN A 594 19.46 23.90 7.38
N GLU A 595 20.50 23.39 8.05
CA GLU A 595 21.55 24.24 8.65
C GLU A 595 22.52 24.84 7.61
N TYR A 596 22.63 24.18 6.46
CA TYR A 596 23.49 24.57 5.35
C TYR A 596 23.00 23.88 4.08
N ALA A 597 23.27 24.48 2.92
CA ALA A 597 23.12 23.82 1.62
C ALA A 597 24.50 23.38 1.14
N LEU A 598 24.58 22.19 0.53
CA LEU A 598 25.76 21.78 -0.21
C LEU A 598 25.84 22.60 -1.50
N ILE A 599 26.65 23.66 -1.49
CA ILE A 599 26.86 24.49 -2.69
C ILE A 599 27.70 23.74 -3.74
N GLU A 600 28.72 22.98 -3.30
CA GLU A 600 29.58 22.16 -4.16
C GLU A 600 30.15 20.98 -3.37
N GLY A 601 30.08 19.78 -3.97
CA GLY A 601 30.46 18.51 -3.39
C GLY A 601 31.78 18.00 -3.96
N PHE A 602 32.88 18.72 -3.73
CA PHE A 602 34.20 18.33 -4.26
C PHE A 602 34.62 16.90 -3.91
N GLU A 603 34.01 16.29 -2.91
CA GLU A 603 34.21 14.91 -2.47
C GLU A 603 33.68 13.84 -3.44
N SER A 604 32.79 14.18 -4.39
CA SER A 604 32.22 13.21 -5.33
C SER A 604 33.10 12.96 -6.56
N TYR A 605 34.02 13.87 -6.88
CA TYR A 605 34.90 13.71 -8.04
C TYR A 605 35.90 12.58 -7.83
N THR A 606 36.09 11.77 -8.85
CA THR A 606 37.04 10.66 -8.84
C THR A 606 38.22 10.97 -9.77
N ASP A 607 39.16 10.03 -9.87
CA ASP A 607 40.27 10.13 -10.82
C ASP A 607 39.94 9.38 -12.14
N ASP A 608 38.67 8.96 -12.34
CA ASP A 608 38.21 8.21 -13.50
C ASP A 608 37.75 9.14 -14.64
N ILE A 609 38.65 9.35 -15.59
CA ILE A 609 38.38 10.16 -16.79
C ILE A 609 37.46 9.41 -17.76
N ASP A 610 37.58 8.08 -17.84
CA ASP A 610 36.82 7.29 -18.81
C ASP A 610 35.32 7.25 -18.44
N ALA A 611 35.01 7.32 -17.15
CA ALA A 611 33.66 7.50 -16.62
C ALA A 611 33.16 8.96 -16.64
N GLY A 612 34.02 9.94 -16.95
CA GLY A 612 33.69 11.37 -16.94
C GLY A 612 33.46 11.95 -15.54
N GLU A 613 34.11 11.38 -14.53
CA GLU A 613 33.94 11.73 -13.12
C GLU A 613 35.07 12.63 -12.58
N ALA A 614 36.04 13.01 -13.42
CA ALA A 614 37.12 13.88 -13.00
C ALA A 614 36.62 15.32 -12.80
N ILE A 615 37.26 16.06 -11.90
CA ILE A 615 36.81 17.40 -11.49
C ILE A 615 36.72 18.40 -12.67
N PHE A 616 37.59 18.28 -13.67
CA PHE A 616 37.59 19.11 -14.87
C PHE A 616 36.55 18.69 -15.91
N ASP A 617 35.91 17.53 -15.78
CA ASP A 617 34.81 17.12 -16.65
C ASP A 617 33.53 17.89 -16.32
N THR A 618 33.38 18.35 -15.07
CA THR A 618 32.27 19.21 -14.62
C THR A 618 32.63 20.70 -14.68
N TRP A 619 33.84 21.06 -14.25
CA TRP A 619 34.27 22.47 -14.19
C TRP A 619 35.07 22.82 -15.43
N LEU A 620 34.47 23.60 -16.32
CA LEU A 620 35.09 24.05 -17.56
C LEU A 620 36.14 25.12 -17.28
N ASP A 621 37.35 24.87 -17.74
CA ASP A 621 38.51 25.73 -17.55
C ASP A 621 39.09 26.24 -18.89
N GLY A 622 40.28 26.82 -18.84
CA GLY A 622 41.01 27.40 -19.97
C GLY A 622 41.22 26.47 -21.15
N TRP A 623 41.21 25.15 -20.95
CA TRP A 623 41.32 24.18 -22.04
C TRP A 623 40.05 24.10 -22.87
N VAL A 624 38.90 24.40 -22.28
CA VAL A 624 37.59 24.37 -22.94
C VAL A 624 37.12 25.77 -23.32
N ASN A 625 37.21 26.74 -22.40
CA ASN A 625 36.69 28.09 -22.57
C ASN A 625 37.72 29.10 -23.09
N ASN A 626 38.95 28.67 -23.41
CA ASN A 626 40.06 29.48 -23.91
C ASN A 626 40.49 30.64 -22.98
N THR A 627 40.36 30.45 -21.67
CA THR A 627 40.86 31.40 -20.65
C THR A 627 42.18 30.94 -20.03
N GLY A 628 42.76 31.72 -19.12
CA GLY A 628 44.00 31.37 -18.42
C GLY A 628 43.85 30.42 -17.23
N SER A 629 42.68 29.81 -17.02
CA SER A 629 42.42 28.94 -15.87
C SER A 629 42.82 27.48 -16.13
N THR A 630 43.09 26.74 -15.06
CA THR A 630 43.17 25.27 -15.09
C THR A 630 42.54 24.71 -13.83
N VAL A 631 41.53 23.85 -13.98
CA VAL A 631 40.83 23.18 -12.88
C VAL A 631 41.42 21.79 -12.71
N GLY A 632 41.75 21.44 -11.46
CA GLY A 632 42.40 20.17 -11.17
C GLY A 632 43.91 20.22 -11.39
N HIS A 633 44.60 19.19 -10.89
CA HIS A 633 45.99 18.91 -11.25
C HIS A 633 46.05 18.32 -12.66
N LEU A 634 47.19 18.46 -13.34
CA LEU A 634 47.37 17.87 -14.68
C LEU A 634 47.58 16.35 -14.65
N GLN A 635 47.73 15.75 -13.46
CA GLN A 635 47.98 14.33 -13.24
C GLN A 635 47.24 13.88 -11.98
N THR A 636 46.89 12.59 -11.90
CA THR A 636 46.21 12.02 -10.74
C THR A 636 47.05 12.14 -9.46
N PRO A 637 46.45 12.43 -8.29
CA PRO A 637 45.04 12.74 -8.11
C PRO A 637 44.68 14.12 -8.69
N PHE A 638 43.59 14.21 -9.45
CA PHE A 638 43.18 15.46 -10.11
C PHE A 638 42.64 16.48 -9.12
N ALA A 639 41.99 16.03 -8.04
CA ALA A 639 41.66 16.89 -6.90
C ALA A 639 42.82 16.98 -5.89
N GLU A 640 42.91 18.10 -5.16
CA GLU A 640 43.92 18.33 -4.13
C GLU A 640 43.54 17.60 -2.83
N LYS A 641 44.33 16.60 -2.44
CA LYS A 641 44.03 15.72 -1.28
C LYS A 641 44.83 16.07 -0.02
N THR A 642 45.78 17.01 -0.08
CA THR A 642 46.66 17.36 1.05
C THR A 642 46.36 18.74 1.64
N ILE A 643 46.10 19.73 0.80
CA ILE A 643 45.74 21.09 1.25
C ILE A 643 44.23 21.22 1.22
N VAL A 644 43.58 20.63 2.23
CA VAL A 644 42.12 20.63 2.38
C VAL A 644 41.70 21.38 3.64
N ARG A 645 40.62 22.17 3.56
CA ARG A 645 40.06 22.85 4.74
C ARG A 645 39.17 21.92 5.56
N SER A 646 38.42 21.06 4.89
CA SER A 646 37.51 20.02 5.42
C SER A 646 37.31 18.95 4.33
N GLY A 647 36.86 17.74 4.69
CA GLY A 647 36.67 16.66 3.71
C GLY A 647 37.97 15.93 3.34
N LYS A 648 37.95 15.14 2.26
CA LYS A 648 39.09 14.38 1.74
C LYS A 648 39.79 15.10 0.59
N GLN A 649 39.13 16.05 -0.08
CA GLN A 649 39.70 16.76 -1.22
C GLN A 649 39.16 18.18 -1.42
N SER A 650 39.84 18.96 -2.26
CA SER A 650 39.44 20.30 -2.66
C SER A 650 39.77 20.53 -4.13
N MET A 651 39.18 21.55 -4.75
CA MET A 651 39.50 21.94 -6.13
C MET A 651 40.76 22.80 -6.18
N PRO A 652 41.88 22.31 -6.76
CA PRO A 652 42.97 23.19 -7.14
C PRO A 652 42.56 23.97 -8.39
N LEU A 653 42.69 25.29 -8.33
CA LEU A 653 42.45 26.20 -9.46
C LEU A 653 43.70 27.03 -9.69
N THR A 654 44.31 26.87 -10.86
CA THR A 654 45.44 27.70 -11.31
C THR A 654 44.92 28.77 -12.27
N TYR A 655 45.52 29.97 -12.26
CA TYR A 655 45.15 31.05 -13.17
C TYR A 655 46.39 31.78 -13.71
N ASN A 656 46.33 32.23 -14.97
CA ASN A 656 47.33 33.08 -15.60
C ASN A 656 46.67 34.22 -16.38
N ASN A 657 46.77 35.44 -15.84
CA ASN A 657 46.28 36.66 -16.50
C ASN A 657 47.39 37.50 -17.12
N ALA A 658 48.65 37.02 -17.12
CA ALA A 658 49.78 37.72 -17.72
C ALA A 658 49.83 37.55 -19.25
N ASP A 659 49.21 36.48 -19.77
CA ASP A 659 49.14 36.17 -21.18
C ASP A 659 47.70 36.32 -21.71
N SER A 660 47.55 36.56 -23.01
CA SER A 660 46.23 36.63 -23.67
C SER A 660 45.45 35.32 -23.41
N PRO A 661 44.16 35.37 -23.00
CA PRO A 661 43.25 36.52 -23.10
C PRO A 661 43.25 37.49 -21.88
N TYR A 662 44.22 37.38 -20.97
CA TYR A 662 44.39 38.23 -19.78
C TYR A 662 43.29 38.11 -18.72
N TYR A 663 42.48 37.06 -18.81
CA TYR A 663 41.54 36.66 -17.76
C TYR A 663 41.52 35.13 -17.65
N SER A 664 41.13 34.65 -16.48
CA SER A 664 41.02 33.23 -16.14
C SER A 664 39.66 33.00 -15.51
N GLU A 665 38.93 32.04 -16.03
CA GLU A 665 37.57 31.74 -15.57
C GLU A 665 37.37 30.23 -15.52
N ALA A 666 36.82 29.74 -14.42
CA ALA A 666 36.32 28.38 -14.31
C ALA A 666 34.81 28.46 -14.11
N VAL A 667 34.04 27.71 -14.91
CA VAL A 667 32.58 27.73 -14.89
C VAL A 667 32.08 26.31 -14.74
N ARG A 668 31.11 26.12 -13.87
CA ARG A 668 30.32 24.90 -13.75
C ARG A 668 29.03 25.04 -14.53
#